data_AF-A0A957WEQ4-F1
#
_entry.id   AF-A0A957WEQ4-F1
#
_cell.length_a   1.000
_cell.length_b   1.000
_cell.length_c   1.000
_cell.angle_alpha   90.00
_cell.angle_beta   90.00
_cell.angle_gamma   90.00
#
_symmetry.space_group_name_H-M   'P 1'
#
loop_
_entity.id
_entity.type
_entity.pdbx_description
1 polymer ?
#
loop_
_entity_poly.entity_id
_entity_poly.type
_entity_poly.pdbx_seq_one_letter_code
_entity_poly.pdbx_strand_id
1 'polypeptide(L)'
;MLQSLSSRITSTIIQSLWVGNKLSQVEKLSIASFLYHGHSYHLYAYDDIPDLPDGTLLKDANEIIPEKEIFTTHNGSYATFSELFRWTLLRKKGHYWADTDLVCLKPFDFETDIVFGLESEDYANPCLMKFPPNHALSRFIETSCRNPNDFLPYDSPKDKQRKLERRQLNEGKGLFWGEAGGPYGFTRALKHFGMLNLAKPFLCFSPIHYGNWRAIFEQSWPDGLASFSDSYTIHLWNEMMRQDRRFDKNATFPEFSLFEQLKRKYLSPPIFSGSELSLNPTGTEQGSRKNERSAKMKMKAQPLYEQAVDIAPSPKQSAWATENKTVAANLALNSAGERGWDLLCPYAVEVTWNGGPNPEDIDIRLDRPPDDAPAFVQSYLGQGLLTFYPGYQIQIEGPNSLWVRGPINRPKAGLSPLEQIVDTALLPVTISLTWQLTRPGQTIRFEAGEPFGTLVPYPTHFAEQFEWEVSEPDEEIEAMEQALDQLVDNPALYDVFQRLGATNGSAAVAVAPAVVETKADARQNWAAQLVDPPPVSCICPVYGRVELLEEAIYSFLQQDYPGQKELIVLNDYAGQTLDFDHPEVRVVNIPHRFNSIGEKYKAAVALCAHDLIFVWHDDDIYLPHRLSFSVANFNQEKGFFKANRAWMWEQGHLSGPEQNLFHGGSCWRRELFVETHGYPHISTGYDLEFEELCRDERPTSFQIQPMEPEDIYYIYRWNGTGSYHFSVIGQNGHAYQDVAAYVQQQVDRGNIKQGRITLKPHWQSDYQALVQSFLDSDQVKQFKNTVEDEIPFPPPFHVIPPPPPLADDAIAGLFQGTYPAKISVILPAANESVLLQRTVEQFEATLPDNSEIIVVDNGSHDGCADFLVADRSANVHLIQTTESLGVAGARNCGLDLAQGEIVVFADAHIDLPERWWQPMVATLNRPEVGVVGPGIGVMGRPEHSVSYGQYITFPKLGGTWWSKQRDTPYPAPSLGGGFMAMRHDTLKQAGAFDAGMPEWGSEDLELCIRYWLLGYEVWVVPEVTVLHYFRTTNPNKARWQVVSHNLLRVALLHFSHDRLAQVISALKTDAKFGDALALAADSDVWQQRADLAARRVRDDDWLFETFKEGN
;
A
#
# COMPACT_ATOMS: atom_id res chain seq x y z
N MET A 1 35.60 47.27 15.47
CA MET A 1 34.95 46.47 14.41
C MET A 1 35.71 45.14 14.21
N LEU A 2 36.01 44.44 15.31
CA LEU A 2 36.79 43.18 15.37
C LEU A 2 36.22 42.25 16.48
N GLN A 3 34.90 42.32 16.70
CA GLN A 3 34.16 41.49 17.67
C GLN A 3 32.91 40.83 17.06
N SER A 4 32.77 40.84 15.74
CA SER A 4 31.58 40.32 15.04
C SER A 4 31.82 39.02 14.25
N LEU A 5 32.86 38.25 14.56
CA LEU A 5 33.16 36.98 13.84
C LEU A 5 33.49 35.78 14.76
N SER A 6 33.11 35.79 16.04
CA SER A 6 33.40 34.67 16.96
C SER A 6 32.19 33.93 17.54
N SER A 7 31.00 33.98 16.92
CA SER A 7 29.83 33.22 17.42
C SER A 7 29.15 32.31 16.39
N ARG A 8 29.81 31.99 15.28
CA ARG A 8 29.34 30.94 14.35
C ARG A 8 30.44 29.91 14.09
N ILE A 9 30.76 29.15 15.13
CA ILE A 9 31.42 27.85 14.96
C ILE A 9 30.62 26.86 15.81
N THR A 10 29.51 26.37 15.25
CA THR A 10 29.04 25.02 15.59
C THR A 10 29.87 24.09 14.69
N SER A 11 31.04 23.67 15.14
CA SER A 11 31.94 22.88 14.29
C SER A 11 31.36 21.50 14.04
N THR A 12 30.68 21.31 12.92
CA THR A 12 30.29 19.98 12.44
C THR A 12 31.56 19.14 12.27
N ILE A 13 31.62 18.01 12.99
CA ILE A 13 32.76 17.09 12.96
C ILE A 13 32.53 16.07 11.85
N ILE A 14 33.43 16.06 10.88
CA ILE A 14 33.54 15.05 9.82
C ILE A 14 34.65 14.08 10.20
N GLN A 15 34.39 12.78 10.10
CA GLN A 15 35.33 11.75 10.49
C GLN A 15 35.55 10.76 9.35
N SER A 16 36.79 10.31 9.20
CA SER A 16 37.19 9.36 8.15
C SER A 16 38.32 8.45 8.63
N LEU A 17 38.55 7.35 7.91
CA LEU A 17 39.68 6.44 8.14
C LEU A 17 40.65 6.50 6.96
N TRP A 18 41.95 6.50 7.25
CA TRP A 18 43.00 6.23 6.27
C TRP A 18 43.97 5.17 6.78
N VAL A 19 44.30 4.20 5.92
CA VAL A 19 45.28 3.15 6.19
C VAL A 19 46.44 3.32 5.23
N GLY A 20 47.58 3.80 5.75
CA GLY A 20 48.82 4.08 5.01
C GLY A 20 49.39 5.47 5.32
N ASN A 21 50.61 5.72 4.87
CA ASN A 21 51.39 6.91 5.22
C ASN A 21 51.40 8.04 4.16
N LYS A 22 50.60 7.91 3.08
CA LYS A 22 50.53 8.90 1.98
C LYS A 22 49.11 9.07 1.46
N LEU A 23 48.73 10.31 1.14
CA LEU A 23 47.47 10.68 0.48
C LEU A 23 47.73 11.09 -0.98
N SER A 24 46.84 10.72 -1.90
CA SER A 24 46.88 11.22 -3.28
C SER A 24 46.16 12.57 -3.40
N GLN A 25 46.14 13.16 -4.60
CA GLN A 25 45.39 14.38 -4.88
C GLN A 25 43.89 14.23 -4.62
N VAL A 26 43.31 13.03 -4.82
CA VAL A 26 41.90 12.75 -4.57
C VAL A 26 41.56 12.92 -3.09
N GLU A 27 42.32 12.27 -2.20
CA GLU A 27 42.04 12.34 -0.77
C GLU A 27 42.38 13.72 -0.18
N LYS A 28 43.45 14.36 -0.68
CA LYS A 28 43.77 15.75 -0.29
C LYS A 28 42.66 16.72 -0.68
N LEU A 29 42.09 16.58 -1.88
CA LEU A 29 40.95 17.39 -2.34
C LEU A 29 39.71 17.18 -1.47
N SER A 30 39.38 15.93 -1.15
CA SER A 30 38.27 15.58 -0.27
C SER A 30 38.38 16.31 1.07
N ILE A 31 39.49 16.10 1.79
CA ILE A 31 39.71 16.71 3.10
C ILE A 31 39.70 18.24 3.03
N ALA A 32 40.42 18.83 2.06
CA ALA A 32 40.49 20.28 1.90
C ALA A 32 39.13 20.92 1.64
N SER A 33 38.25 20.26 0.89
CA SER A 33 36.90 20.78 0.60
C SER A 33 36.02 20.89 1.86
N PHE A 34 36.08 19.93 2.78
CA PHE A 34 35.34 20.00 4.04
C PHE A 34 35.88 21.11 4.95
N LEU A 35 37.21 21.23 5.04
CA LEU A 35 37.87 22.31 5.78
C LEU A 35 37.50 23.69 5.23
N TYR A 36 37.48 23.83 3.89
CA TYR A 36 37.07 25.06 3.21
C TYR A 36 35.64 25.50 3.60
N HIS A 37 34.73 24.54 3.80
CA HIS A 37 33.36 24.79 4.22
C HIS A 37 33.16 24.92 5.74
N GLY A 38 34.24 25.04 6.51
CA GLY A 38 34.20 25.34 7.94
C GLY A 38 33.93 24.12 8.83
N HIS A 39 34.08 22.91 8.30
CA HIS A 39 33.93 21.68 9.06
C HIS A 39 35.23 21.31 9.80
N SER A 40 35.09 20.73 11.00
CA SER A 40 36.24 20.11 11.70
C SER A 40 36.45 18.71 11.13
N TYR A 41 37.62 18.45 10.56
CA TYR A 41 37.90 17.17 9.91
C TYR A 41 38.84 16.30 10.76
N HIS A 42 38.35 15.15 11.23
CA HIS A 42 39.09 14.17 12.02
C HIS A 42 39.46 12.99 11.13
N LEU A 43 40.75 12.86 10.82
CA LEU A 43 41.26 11.71 10.09
C LEU A 43 41.85 10.70 11.07
N TYR A 44 41.24 9.53 11.19
CA TYR A 44 41.79 8.42 11.96
C TYR A 44 42.80 7.67 11.09
N ALA A 45 44.02 7.48 11.59
CA ALA A 45 45.07 6.72 10.92
C ALA A 45 45.89 5.92 11.94
N TYR A 46 46.59 4.90 11.43
CA TYR A 46 47.56 4.11 12.20
C TYR A 46 48.99 4.64 12.06
N ASP A 47 49.29 5.26 10.91
CA ASP A 47 50.59 5.84 10.59
C ASP A 47 50.55 7.39 10.68
N ASP A 48 51.71 7.99 10.88
CA ASP A 48 51.90 9.42 10.64
C ASP A 48 51.77 9.73 9.12
N ILE A 49 51.05 10.81 8.80
CA ILE A 49 50.82 11.26 7.43
C ILE A 49 51.42 12.67 7.27
N PRO A 50 52.65 12.81 6.70
CA PRO A 50 53.37 14.09 6.70
C PRO A 50 52.73 15.17 5.79
N ASP A 51 51.98 14.77 4.77
CA ASP A 51 51.41 15.69 3.77
C ASP A 51 49.89 15.92 3.95
N LEU A 52 49.42 16.12 5.18
CA LEU A 52 48.01 16.41 5.46
C LEU A 52 47.62 17.83 5.08
N PRO A 53 46.39 18.07 4.55
CA PRO A 53 45.86 19.42 4.41
C PRO A 53 45.81 20.17 5.75
N ASP A 54 46.24 21.44 5.74
CA ASP A 54 46.29 22.29 6.92
C ASP A 54 44.90 22.42 7.59
N GLY A 55 44.83 22.16 8.89
CA GLY A 55 43.58 22.16 9.66
C GLY A 55 42.98 20.76 9.90
N THR A 56 43.53 19.72 9.28
CA THR A 56 43.12 18.33 9.56
C THR A 56 43.58 17.90 10.96
N LEU A 57 42.67 17.32 11.75
CA LEU A 57 42.98 16.73 13.05
C LEU A 57 43.27 15.24 12.88
N LEU A 58 44.55 14.86 12.91
CA LEU A 58 44.97 13.46 12.90
C LEU A 58 44.63 12.81 14.26
N LYS A 59 43.98 11.65 14.23
CA LYS A 59 43.55 10.85 15.39
C LYS A 59 44.12 9.43 15.30
N ASP A 60 44.42 8.83 16.44
CA ASP A 60 44.90 7.45 16.50
C ASP A 60 43.74 6.47 16.26
N ALA A 61 43.81 5.71 15.16
CA ALA A 61 42.79 4.72 14.82
C ALA A 61 42.69 3.56 15.84
N ASN A 62 43.74 3.32 16.64
CA ASN A 62 43.72 2.31 17.70
C ASN A 62 42.69 2.62 18.80
N GLU A 63 42.24 3.87 18.94
CA GLU A 63 41.15 4.23 19.86
C GLU A 63 39.81 3.56 19.48
N ILE A 64 39.64 3.23 18.20
CA ILE A 64 38.41 2.67 17.65
C ILE A 64 38.56 1.16 17.46
N ILE A 65 39.55 0.74 16.67
CA ILE A 65 39.89 -0.67 16.44
C ILE A 65 41.41 -0.82 16.45
N PRO A 66 41.99 -1.76 17.23
CA PRO A 66 43.44 -2.01 17.24
C PRO A 66 44.00 -2.39 15.87
N GLU A 67 45.21 -1.93 15.54
CA GLU A 67 45.89 -2.19 14.25
C GLU A 67 45.99 -3.69 13.91
N LYS A 68 46.19 -4.54 14.93
CA LYS A 68 46.25 -6.01 14.78
C LYS A 68 44.97 -6.65 14.25
N GLU A 69 43.84 -5.94 14.25
CA GLU A 69 42.54 -6.40 13.73
C GLU A 69 42.29 -5.94 12.29
N ILE A 70 43.25 -5.25 11.64
CA ILE A 70 43.17 -4.89 10.23
C ILE A 70 43.18 -6.16 9.35
N PHE A 71 42.28 -6.20 8.37
CA PHE A 71 42.24 -7.25 7.35
C PHE A 71 41.90 -6.66 5.98
N THR A 72 42.27 -7.39 4.91
CA THR A 72 41.94 -7.03 3.54
C THR A 72 41.13 -8.12 2.86
N THR A 73 40.35 -7.76 1.85
CA THR A 73 39.73 -8.72 0.94
C THR A 73 40.78 -9.45 0.09
N HIS A 74 40.36 -10.46 -0.68
CA HIS A 74 41.24 -11.27 -1.54
C HIS A 74 42.01 -10.46 -2.60
N ASN A 75 41.57 -9.25 -2.92
CA ASN A 75 42.21 -8.34 -3.89
C ASN A 75 43.00 -7.20 -3.23
N GLY A 76 43.28 -7.31 -1.93
CA GLY A 76 44.04 -6.34 -1.14
C GLY A 76 43.29 -5.06 -0.78
N SER A 77 41.95 -5.02 -0.94
CA SER A 77 41.14 -3.86 -0.56
C SER A 77 40.86 -3.85 0.94
N TYR A 78 40.93 -2.65 1.54
CA TYR A 78 40.52 -2.39 2.92
C TYR A 78 39.02 -2.10 3.06
N ALA A 79 38.21 -2.19 1.99
CA ALA A 79 36.81 -1.80 2.01
C ALA A 79 36.01 -2.47 3.14
N THR A 80 36.12 -3.78 3.31
CA THR A 80 35.40 -4.52 4.36
C THR A 80 35.90 -4.18 5.77
N PHE A 81 37.18 -3.88 5.93
CA PHE A 81 37.70 -3.38 7.22
C PHE A 81 37.20 -1.95 7.51
N SER A 82 37.16 -1.09 6.48
CA SER A 82 36.61 0.25 6.56
C SER A 82 35.11 0.23 6.94
N GLU A 83 34.33 -0.73 6.42
CA GLU A 83 32.95 -0.96 6.84
C GLU A 83 32.86 -1.22 8.36
N LEU A 84 33.66 -2.17 8.88
CA LEU A 84 33.68 -2.47 10.31
C LEU A 84 34.11 -1.26 11.15
N PHE A 85 35.17 -0.55 10.72
CA PHE A 85 35.68 0.63 11.42
C PHE A 85 34.66 1.76 11.45
N ARG A 86 34.02 2.05 10.31
CA ARG A 86 32.97 3.07 10.14
C ARG A 86 31.84 2.86 11.14
N TRP A 87 31.27 1.65 11.16
CA TRP A 87 30.15 1.33 12.05
C TRP A 87 30.56 1.31 13.53
N THR A 88 31.79 0.84 13.83
CA THR A 88 32.34 0.90 15.20
C THR A 88 32.55 2.35 15.67
N LEU A 89 33.04 3.23 14.79
CA LEU A 89 33.25 4.65 15.08
C LEU A 89 31.93 5.37 15.30
N LEU A 90 30.96 5.21 14.39
CA LEU A 90 29.63 5.81 14.51
C LEU A 90 28.94 5.34 15.80
N ARG A 91 29.02 4.06 16.14
CA ARG A 91 28.48 3.57 17.42
C ARG A 91 29.17 4.19 18.63
N LYS A 92 30.50 4.32 18.63
CA LYS A 92 31.27 4.85 19.77
C LYS A 92 31.15 6.36 19.96
N LYS A 93 31.12 7.12 18.85
CA LYS A 93 31.31 8.57 18.85
C LYS A 93 30.18 9.34 18.18
N GLY A 94 29.40 8.72 17.30
CA GLY A 94 28.42 9.40 16.45
C GLY A 94 29.09 10.35 15.45
N HIS A 95 28.49 11.53 15.25
CA HIS A 95 28.90 12.55 14.26
C HIS A 95 28.86 12.06 12.81
N TYR A 96 29.41 12.84 11.87
CA TYR A 96 29.46 12.46 10.46
C TYR A 96 30.65 11.54 10.19
N TRP A 97 30.39 10.50 9.41
CA TRP A 97 31.35 9.78 8.60
C TRP A 97 31.31 10.34 7.18
N ALA A 98 32.49 10.52 6.57
CA ALA A 98 32.64 10.72 5.13
C ALA A 98 33.76 9.81 4.60
N ASP A 99 33.56 9.16 3.46
CA ASP A 99 34.65 8.51 2.74
C ASP A 99 35.63 9.56 2.22
N THR A 100 36.93 9.22 2.13
CA THR A 100 38.01 10.14 1.73
C THR A 100 38.01 10.45 0.23
N ASP A 101 36.94 10.15 -0.47
CA ASP A 101 36.70 10.41 -1.90
C ASP A 101 35.41 11.20 -2.13
N LEU A 102 34.89 11.87 -1.09
CA LEU A 102 33.80 12.84 -1.17
C LEU A 102 34.32 14.28 -1.18
N VAL A 103 33.87 15.09 -2.13
CA VAL A 103 34.19 16.52 -2.21
C VAL A 103 33.00 17.33 -1.75
N CYS A 104 33.18 18.13 -0.69
CA CYS A 104 32.18 19.03 -0.12
C CYS A 104 31.99 20.28 -0.98
N LEU A 105 30.73 20.62 -1.29
CA LEU A 105 30.35 21.77 -2.12
C LEU A 105 29.73 22.91 -1.32
N LYS A 106 29.14 22.60 -0.16
CA LYS A 106 28.51 23.56 0.76
C LYS A 106 28.47 23.03 2.19
N PRO A 107 28.38 23.91 3.20
CA PRO A 107 28.34 23.51 4.61
C PRO A 107 27.12 22.62 4.91
N PHE A 108 27.32 21.60 5.74
CA PHE A 108 26.23 20.77 6.25
C PHE A 108 25.42 21.52 7.32
N ASP A 109 24.15 21.79 7.00
CA ASP A 109 23.15 22.50 7.81
C ASP A 109 21.95 21.61 8.17
N PHE A 110 22.13 20.28 8.12
CA PHE A 110 21.09 19.33 8.50
C PHE A 110 20.79 19.37 10.02
N GLU A 111 19.55 19.66 10.37
CA GLU A 111 19.06 19.72 11.77
C GLU A 111 18.81 18.34 12.40
N THR A 112 18.89 17.26 11.61
CA THR A 112 18.66 15.88 12.07
C THR A 112 19.96 15.18 12.55
N ASP A 113 19.81 14.25 13.50
CA ASP A 113 20.93 13.43 14.00
C ASP A 113 21.18 12.14 13.21
N ILE A 114 20.29 11.84 12.26
CA ILE A 114 20.45 10.79 11.26
C ILE A 114 20.48 11.45 9.88
N VAL A 115 21.56 11.24 9.14
CA VAL A 115 21.75 11.76 7.79
C VAL A 115 22.45 10.69 6.97
N PHE A 116 21.91 10.31 5.82
CA PHE A 116 22.59 9.46 4.85
C PHE A 116 21.92 9.60 3.48
N GLY A 117 22.57 9.11 2.42
CA GLY A 117 22.12 9.27 1.04
C GLY A 117 21.76 7.98 0.35
N LEU A 118 20.87 8.11 -0.63
CA LEU A 118 20.73 7.15 -1.71
C LEU A 118 21.88 7.30 -2.73
N GLU A 119 22.22 6.23 -3.45
CA GLU A 119 22.97 6.30 -4.71
C GLU A 119 22.10 5.96 -5.93
N SER A 120 20.93 5.33 -5.72
CA SER A 120 19.83 5.15 -6.69
C SER A 120 18.47 5.08 -5.95
N GLU A 121 17.34 4.97 -6.65
CA GLU A 121 15.98 5.19 -6.08
C GLU A 121 15.66 4.43 -4.78
N ASP A 122 16.18 3.22 -4.59
CA ASP A 122 15.94 2.42 -3.37
C ASP A 122 17.23 1.79 -2.80
N TYR A 123 18.39 2.32 -3.18
CA TYR A 123 19.70 1.80 -2.79
C TYR A 123 20.54 2.87 -2.09
N ALA A 124 20.87 2.62 -0.83
CA ALA A 124 21.59 3.54 0.04
C ALA A 124 23.11 3.35 -0.01
N ASN A 125 23.85 4.45 -0.01
CA ASN A 125 25.30 4.44 -0.01
C ASN A 125 25.86 4.94 1.34
N PRO A 126 26.66 4.13 2.04
CA PRO A 126 27.27 4.50 3.30
C PRO A 126 28.53 5.39 3.15
N CYS A 127 28.71 6.08 2.02
CA CYS A 127 29.86 6.97 1.80
C CYS A 127 29.78 8.25 2.67
N LEU A 128 28.57 8.76 2.94
CA LEU A 128 28.33 9.87 3.87
C LEU A 128 27.19 9.52 4.82
N MET A 129 27.47 9.52 6.12
CA MET A 129 26.46 9.18 7.13
C MET A 129 26.65 9.94 8.43
N LYS A 130 25.56 10.26 9.12
CA LYS A 130 25.52 10.70 10.52
C LYS A 130 24.55 9.79 11.26
N PHE A 131 24.98 9.26 12.40
CA PHE A 131 24.12 8.55 13.32
C PHE A 131 24.48 8.98 14.75
N PRO A 132 23.52 9.00 15.69
CA PRO A 132 23.84 9.24 17.09
C PRO A 132 24.68 8.07 17.65
N PRO A 133 25.51 8.32 18.66
CA PRO A 133 26.26 7.25 19.30
C PRO A 133 25.32 6.16 19.83
N ASN A 134 25.74 4.91 19.69
CA ASN A 134 25.04 3.71 20.13
C ASN A 134 23.68 3.43 19.46
N HIS A 135 23.40 4.04 18.30
CA HIS A 135 22.18 3.81 17.52
C HIS A 135 21.97 2.32 17.22
N ALA A 136 20.71 1.84 17.25
CA ALA A 136 20.37 0.43 17.06
C ALA A 136 20.90 -0.14 15.72
N LEU A 137 20.68 0.58 14.61
CA LEU A 137 21.22 0.20 13.30
C LEU A 137 22.75 0.09 13.30
N SER A 138 23.47 1.02 13.95
CA SER A 138 24.93 0.99 14.01
C SER A 138 25.46 -0.22 14.79
N ARG A 139 24.76 -0.63 15.87
CA ARG A 139 25.06 -1.85 16.64
C ARG A 139 24.81 -3.11 15.82
N PHE A 140 23.68 -3.15 15.11
CA PHE A 140 23.29 -4.28 14.28
C PHE A 140 24.26 -4.51 13.13
N ILE A 141 24.63 -3.44 12.40
CA ILE A 141 25.55 -3.56 11.27
C ILE A 141 26.96 -3.84 11.76
N GLU A 142 27.46 -3.24 12.86
CA GLU A 142 28.75 -3.63 13.44
C GLU A 142 28.77 -5.13 13.79
N THR A 143 27.69 -5.64 14.39
CA THR A 143 27.57 -7.07 14.73
C THR A 143 27.58 -7.94 13.48
N SER A 144 26.88 -7.52 12.43
CA SER A 144 26.89 -8.18 11.12
C SER A 144 28.28 -8.16 10.48
N CYS A 145 29.03 -7.06 10.59
CA CYS A 145 30.41 -7.00 10.11
C CYS A 145 31.35 -7.95 10.88
N ARG A 146 31.14 -8.12 12.19
CA ARG A 146 31.93 -9.04 13.02
C ARG A 146 31.56 -10.50 12.81
N ASN A 147 30.29 -10.78 12.52
CA ASN A 147 29.77 -12.13 12.30
C ASN A 147 29.03 -12.24 10.94
N PRO A 148 29.75 -12.09 9.82
CA PRO A 148 29.12 -11.89 8.51
C PRO A 148 28.43 -13.14 7.93
N ASN A 149 28.67 -14.31 8.53
CA ASN A 149 28.00 -15.56 8.17
C ASN A 149 26.79 -15.86 9.07
N ASP A 150 26.41 -14.96 9.98
CA ASP A 150 25.19 -15.11 10.76
C ASP A 150 23.94 -14.93 9.91
N PHE A 151 22.92 -15.74 10.21
CA PHE A 151 21.63 -15.62 9.56
C PHE A 151 20.96 -14.35 10.04
N LEU A 152 20.69 -13.46 9.10
CA LEU A 152 20.04 -12.18 9.35
C LEU A 152 18.53 -12.32 9.10
N PRO A 153 17.68 -11.53 9.79
CA PRO A 153 16.23 -11.63 9.71
C PRO A 153 15.66 -11.54 8.28
N TYR A 154 16.37 -10.82 7.42
CA TYR A 154 15.99 -10.58 6.03
C TYR A 154 16.68 -11.52 5.03
N ASP A 155 17.50 -12.50 5.45
CA ASP A 155 18.19 -13.41 4.54
C ASP A 155 17.21 -14.32 3.77
N SER A 156 17.38 -14.39 2.45
CA SER A 156 16.63 -15.33 1.60
C SER A 156 17.09 -16.79 1.83
N PRO A 157 16.32 -17.81 1.43
CA PRO A 157 16.76 -19.19 1.49
C PRO A 157 18.10 -19.44 0.77
N LYS A 158 18.35 -18.73 -0.35
CA LYS A 158 19.64 -18.77 -1.06
C LYS A 158 20.77 -18.12 -0.26
N ASP A 159 20.51 -17.00 0.43
CA ASP A 159 21.50 -16.34 1.30
C ASP A 159 21.87 -17.22 2.50
N LYS A 160 20.87 -17.85 3.14
CA LYS A 160 21.08 -18.79 4.26
C LYS A 160 21.89 -20.00 3.82
N GLN A 161 21.60 -20.58 2.65
CA GLN A 161 22.37 -21.68 2.08
C GLN A 161 23.84 -21.28 1.83
N ARG A 162 24.07 -20.11 1.20
CA ARG A 162 25.42 -19.57 0.93
C ARG A 162 26.21 -19.30 2.21
N LYS A 163 25.56 -18.81 3.26
CA LYS A 163 26.18 -18.58 4.58
C LYS A 163 26.50 -19.90 5.29
N LEU A 164 25.64 -20.93 5.14
CA LEU A 164 25.86 -22.27 5.68
C LEU A 164 27.07 -22.96 5.01
N GLU A 165 27.17 -22.86 3.68
CA GLU A 165 28.31 -23.38 2.92
C GLU A 165 29.63 -22.73 3.34
N ARG A 166 29.64 -21.39 3.51
CA ARG A 166 30.81 -20.65 4.03
C ARG A 166 31.21 -21.07 5.45
N ARG A 167 30.24 -21.35 6.33
CA ARG A 167 30.48 -21.88 7.69
C ARG A 167 31.12 -23.28 7.66
N GLN A 168 30.72 -24.14 6.73
CA GLN A 168 31.23 -25.51 6.61
C GLN A 168 32.63 -25.59 6.00
N LEU A 169 32.96 -24.67 5.08
CA LEU A 169 34.27 -24.63 4.42
C LEU A 169 35.37 -23.98 5.28
N ASN A 170 35.03 -23.36 6.41
CA ASN A 170 35.96 -22.61 7.27
C ASN A 170 36.72 -21.49 6.51
N GLU A 171 36.15 -21.05 5.38
CA GLU A 171 36.72 -20.02 4.52
C GLU A 171 36.03 -18.69 4.83
N GLY A 172 36.68 -17.83 5.61
CA GLY A 172 36.34 -16.41 5.70
C GLY A 172 36.53 -15.64 4.36
N LYS A 173 36.93 -16.34 3.29
CA LYS A 173 37.12 -15.81 1.94
C LYS A 173 35.89 -16.12 1.10
N GLY A 174 34.97 -15.17 1.04
CA GLY A 174 33.79 -15.30 0.18
C GLY A 174 32.71 -14.24 0.41
N LEU A 175 33.03 -13.15 1.12
CA LEU A 175 32.10 -12.02 1.25
C LEU A 175 32.03 -11.27 -0.07
N PHE A 176 30.81 -11.05 -0.54
CA PHE A 176 30.57 -10.17 -1.67
C PHE A 176 30.82 -8.73 -1.24
N TRP A 177 31.26 -7.90 -2.17
CA TRP A 177 31.54 -6.50 -1.89
C TRP A 177 30.27 -5.80 -1.35
N GLY A 178 30.41 -5.11 -0.22
CA GLY A 178 29.33 -4.41 0.45
C GLY A 178 28.29 -5.27 1.19
N GLU A 179 28.49 -6.59 1.28
CA GLU A 179 27.49 -7.53 1.84
C GLU A 179 27.21 -7.34 3.34
N ALA A 180 28.21 -7.00 4.16
CA ALA A 180 28.08 -6.98 5.62
C ALA A 180 27.72 -5.59 6.18
N GLY A 181 28.45 -4.54 5.77
CA GLY A 181 28.18 -3.17 6.22
C GLY A 181 28.40 -2.09 5.15
N GLY A 182 28.62 -2.50 3.90
CA GLY A 182 28.65 -1.62 2.74
C GLY A 182 27.26 -1.42 2.12
N PRO A 183 27.16 -0.88 0.90
CA PRO A 183 25.88 -0.44 0.31
C PRO A 183 24.77 -1.50 0.33
N TYR A 184 25.10 -2.76 0.01
CA TYR A 184 24.11 -3.84 -0.03
C TYR A 184 23.60 -4.22 1.37
N GLY A 185 24.51 -4.46 2.31
CA GLY A 185 24.18 -4.77 3.70
C GLY A 185 23.46 -3.62 4.40
N PHE A 186 23.91 -2.38 4.15
CA PHE A 186 23.31 -1.18 4.69
C PHE A 186 21.89 -0.96 4.16
N THR A 187 21.68 -1.09 2.84
CA THR A 187 20.34 -0.94 2.24
C THR A 187 19.36 -1.98 2.79
N ARG A 188 19.78 -3.24 2.90
CA ARG A 188 18.92 -4.30 3.48
C ARG A 188 18.63 -4.07 4.96
N ALA A 189 19.62 -3.61 5.72
CA ALA A 189 19.42 -3.23 7.11
C ALA A 189 18.47 -2.03 7.22
N LEU A 190 18.61 -0.98 6.40
CA LEU A 190 17.68 0.15 6.37
C LEU A 190 16.25 -0.30 6.05
N LYS A 191 16.05 -1.17 5.05
CA LYS A 191 14.73 -1.74 4.73
C LYS A 191 14.16 -2.55 5.90
N HIS A 192 15.00 -3.33 6.58
CA HIS A 192 14.58 -4.11 7.75
C HIS A 192 14.22 -3.25 8.97
N PHE A 193 14.96 -2.16 9.19
CA PHE A 193 14.69 -1.20 10.27
C PHE A 193 13.65 -0.13 9.87
N GLY A 194 13.05 -0.22 8.67
CA GLY A 194 12.08 0.77 8.17
C GLY A 194 12.65 2.16 7.89
N MET A 195 13.97 2.32 7.88
CA MET A 195 14.65 3.62 7.86
C MET A 195 14.97 4.15 6.46
N LEU A 196 14.69 3.41 5.39
CA LEU A 196 15.09 3.81 4.02
C LEU A 196 14.47 5.15 3.59
N ASN A 197 13.27 5.48 4.07
CA ASN A 197 12.57 6.74 3.86
C ASN A 197 13.31 7.97 4.43
N LEU A 198 14.25 7.79 5.37
CA LEU A 198 15.08 8.87 5.91
C LEU A 198 16.23 9.27 4.96
N ALA A 199 16.47 8.48 3.91
CA ALA A 199 17.56 8.71 2.98
C ALA A 199 17.33 10.00 2.18
N LYS A 200 18.38 10.82 2.04
CA LYS A 200 18.36 11.94 1.10
C LYS A 200 18.46 11.43 -0.35
N PRO A 201 17.82 12.11 -1.32
CA PRO A 201 17.95 11.75 -2.73
C PRO A 201 19.42 11.70 -3.17
N PHE A 202 19.76 10.84 -4.14
CA PHE A 202 21.15 10.65 -4.57
C PHE A 202 21.82 11.93 -5.09
N LEU A 203 21.05 12.87 -5.65
CA LEU A 203 21.51 14.20 -6.06
C LEU A 203 22.11 15.02 -4.89
N CYS A 204 21.75 14.70 -3.64
CA CYS A 204 22.24 15.40 -2.46
C CYS A 204 23.74 15.14 -2.22
N PHE A 205 24.20 13.90 -2.41
CA PHE A 205 25.56 13.49 -2.04
C PHE A 205 26.39 12.84 -3.15
N SER A 206 25.73 12.19 -4.10
CA SER A 206 26.34 11.44 -5.22
C SER A 206 25.63 11.77 -6.55
N PRO A 207 25.65 13.03 -7.01
CA PRO A 207 24.94 13.46 -8.23
C PRO A 207 25.48 12.84 -9.52
N ILE A 208 26.68 12.25 -9.49
CA ILE A 208 27.28 11.52 -10.60
C ILE A 208 27.38 10.04 -10.19
N HIS A 209 26.55 9.21 -10.81
CA HIS A 209 26.48 7.78 -10.54
C HIS A 209 27.80 7.05 -10.87
N TYR A 210 28.13 5.98 -10.13
CA TYR A 210 29.39 5.25 -10.29
C TYR A 210 29.61 4.73 -11.71
N GLY A 211 28.55 4.39 -12.46
CA GLY A 211 28.66 3.98 -13.87
C GLY A 211 29.27 5.05 -14.78
N ASN A 212 29.17 6.32 -14.40
CA ASN A 212 29.67 7.48 -15.14
C ASN A 212 30.84 8.18 -14.42
N TRP A 213 31.51 7.51 -13.48
CA TRP A 213 32.56 8.11 -12.65
C TRP A 213 33.68 8.81 -13.45
N ARG A 214 34.00 8.30 -14.65
CA ARG A 214 35.01 8.92 -15.54
C ARG A 214 34.62 10.31 -16.03
N ALA A 215 33.34 10.65 -16.09
CA ALA A 215 32.87 11.98 -16.49
C ALA A 215 33.41 13.10 -15.58
N ILE A 216 33.73 12.77 -14.31
CA ILE A 216 34.34 13.69 -13.36
C ILE A 216 35.73 14.15 -13.84
N PHE A 217 36.45 13.27 -14.52
CA PHE A 217 37.84 13.46 -14.92
C PHE A 217 38.00 13.81 -16.41
N GLU A 218 37.04 13.40 -17.25
CA GLU A 218 37.19 13.40 -18.70
C GLU A 218 36.19 14.30 -19.45
N GLN A 219 35.10 14.75 -18.82
CA GLN A 219 34.02 15.50 -19.50
C GLN A 219 33.91 16.95 -19.07
N SER A 220 33.39 17.79 -19.98
CA SER A 220 32.97 19.16 -19.72
C SER A 220 31.50 19.22 -19.32
N TRP A 221 31.19 20.01 -18.29
CA TRP A 221 29.82 20.22 -17.82
C TRP A 221 29.29 21.59 -18.31
N PRO A 222 28.05 21.68 -18.81
CA PRO A 222 27.52 22.90 -19.45
C PRO A 222 27.71 24.18 -18.63
N ASP A 223 27.48 24.11 -17.31
CA ASP A 223 27.62 25.23 -16.38
C ASP A 223 28.73 25.00 -15.33
N GLY A 224 29.65 24.07 -15.60
CA GLY A 224 30.75 23.72 -14.69
C GLY A 224 30.24 23.30 -13.31
N LEU A 225 30.80 23.89 -12.25
CA LEU A 225 30.40 23.63 -10.86
C LEU A 225 28.96 24.05 -10.54
N ALA A 226 28.36 25.00 -11.29
CA ALA A 226 27.01 25.47 -11.03
C ALA A 226 25.95 24.38 -11.33
N SER A 227 26.27 23.43 -12.20
CA SER A 227 25.45 22.24 -12.48
C SER A 227 25.21 21.35 -11.24
N PHE A 228 25.93 21.58 -10.14
CA PHE A 228 25.84 20.82 -8.88
C PHE A 228 25.47 21.70 -7.67
N SER A 229 24.82 22.84 -7.88
CA SER A 229 24.48 23.81 -6.82
C SER A 229 23.55 23.25 -5.73
N ASP A 230 22.68 22.31 -6.08
CA ASP A 230 21.79 21.65 -5.14
C ASP A 230 22.46 20.52 -4.34
N SER A 231 23.64 20.06 -4.77
CA SER A 231 24.38 18.99 -4.12
C SER A 231 25.24 19.49 -2.95
N TYR A 232 25.30 18.72 -1.87
CA TYR A 232 26.20 18.94 -0.74
C TYR A 232 27.58 18.34 -0.98
N THR A 233 27.65 17.21 -1.68
CA THR A 233 28.91 16.56 -2.04
C THR A 233 28.91 16.01 -3.46
N ILE A 234 30.11 15.70 -3.97
CA ILE A 234 30.33 14.86 -5.14
C ILE A 234 31.17 13.65 -4.71
N HIS A 235 30.70 12.44 -5.03
CA HIS A 235 31.43 11.20 -4.81
C HIS A 235 32.35 10.89 -6.00
N LEU A 236 33.65 10.70 -5.74
CA LEU A 236 34.66 10.46 -6.78
C LEU A 236 34.84 8.96 -7.11
N TRP A 237 34.29 8.04 -6.31
CA TRP A 237 34.29 6.60 -6.55
C TRP A 237 35.69 5.95 -6.57
N ASN A 238 36.44 6.09 -5.48
CA ASN A 238 37.80 5.56 -5.30
C ASN A 238 37.94 4.07 -5.64
N GLU A 239 36.95 3.24 -5.32
CA GLU A 239 36.99 1.81 -5.63
C GLU A 239 36.99 1.56 -7.15
N MET A 240 36.32 2.40 -7.94
CA MET A 240 36.35 2.31 -9.41
C MET A 240 37.73 2.67 -9.97
N MET A 241 38.35 3.73 -9.42
CA MET A 241 39.72 4.11 -9.75
C MET A 241 40.72 2.99 -9.43
N ARG A 242 40.56 2.33 -8.28
CA ARG A 242 41.44 1.23 -7.84
C ARG A 242 41.33 0.00 -8.75
N GLN A 243 40.13 -0.29 -9.26
CA GLN A 243 39.90 -1.39 -10.19
C GLN A 243 40.50 -1.12 -11.57
N ASP A 244 40.57 0.14 -12.00
CA ASP A 244 41.29 0.54 -13.21
C ASP A 244 42.78 0.73 -12.94
N ARG A 245 43.57 -0.34 -13.13
CA ARG A 245 45.03 -0.33 -12.94
C ARG A 245 45.80 0.72 -13.75
N ARG A 246 45.17 1.37 -14.73
CA ARG A 246 45.78 2.43 -15.55
C ARG A 246 45.46 3.83 -15.06
N PHE A 247 44.57 3.97 -14.08
CA PHE A 247 44.16 5.26 -13.56
C PHE A 247 45.16 5.75 -12.51
N ASP A 248 45.70 6.95 -12.71
CA ASP A 248 46.60 7.60 -11.77
C ASP A 248 45.87 8.74 -11.05
N LYS A 249 45.65 8.57 -9.75
CA LYS A 249 44.99 9.57 -8.89
C LYS A 249 45.74 10.89 -8.76
N ASN A 250 47.03 10.92 -9.11
CA ASN A 250 47.87 12.12 -9.07
C ASN A 250 48.08 12.73 -10.46
N ALA A 251 47.47 12.17 -11.51
CA ALA A 251 47.56 12.71 -12.86
C ALA A 251 46.94 14.12 -12.94
N THR A 252 47.36 14.85 -13.97
CA THR A 252 46.70 16.09 -14.39
C THR A 252 45.68 15.75 -15.46
N PHE A 253 44.43 16.18 -15.26
CA PHE A 253 43.33 15.93 -16.18
C PHE A 253 43.07 17.18 -17.04
N PRO A 254 42.22 17.11 -18.08
CA PRO A 254 41.88 18.29 -18.87
C PRO A 254 41.33 19.42 -18.00
N GLU A 255 41.71 20.67 -18.30
CA GLU A 255 41.33 21.87 -17.53
C GLU A 255 39.82 22.08 -17.40
N PHE A 256 39.02 21.57 -18.34
CA PHE A 256 37.57 21.66 -18.28
C PHE A 256 36.93 20.59 -17.38
N SER A 257 37.69 19.57 -16.95
CA SER A 257 37.16 18.49 -16.11
C SER A 257 36.69 19.01 -14.76
N LEU A 258 35.69 18.34 -14.19
CA LEU A 258 35.15 18.68 -12.88
C LEU A 258 36.22 18.57 -11.79
N PHE A 259 37.08 17.53 -11.87
CA PHE A 259 38.17 17.33 -10.92
C PHE A 259 39.18 18.49 -10.88
N GLU A 260 39.63 19.01 -12.03
CA GLU A 260 40.57 20.14 -12.07
C GLU A 260 39.89 21.48 -11.69
N GLN A 261 38.59 21.63 -11.94
CA GLN A 261 37.82 22.76 -11.41
C GLN A 261 37.76 22.72 -9.87
N LEU A 262 37.50 21.56 -9.27
CA LEU A 262 37.46 21.38 -7.82
C LEU A 262 38.84 21.58 -7.17
N LYS A 263 39.92 21.06 -7.77
CA LYS A 263 41.30 21.30 -7.29
C LYS A 263 41.66 22.77 -7.27
N ARG A 264 41.32 23.53 -8.30
CA ARG A 264 41.54 24.98 -8.33
C ARG A 264 40.78 25.70 -7.22
N LYS A 265 39.54 25.28 -6.96
CA LYS A 265 38.71 25.89 -5.91
C LYS A 265 39.24 25.62 -4.50
N TYR A 266 39.69 24.39 -4.21
CA TYR A 266 39.93 23.96 -2.82
C TYR A 266 41.40 23.68 -2.45
N LEU A 267 42.29 23.42 -3.42
CA LEU A 267 43.71 23.14 -3.16
C LEU A 267 44.66 24.29 -3.52
N SER A 268 44.15 25.38 -4.12
CA SER A 268 44.96 26.57 -4.40
C SER A 268 44.97 27.51 -3.18
N PRO A 269 46.13 28.09 -2.80
CA PRO A 269 46.20 28.94 -1.61
C PRO A 269 45.32 30.20 -1.77
N PRO A 270 44.60 30.62 -0.71
CA PRO A 270 43.81 31.83 -0.75
C PRO A 270 44.73 33.05 -0.87
N ILE A 271 44.46 33.90 -1.86
CA ILE A 271 45.10 35.22 -1.99
C ILE A 271 44.58 36.09 -0.83
N PHE A 272 45.28 36.09 0.31
CA PHE A 272 44.98 36.99 1.42
C PHE A 272 45.77 38.29 1.30
N SER A 273 45.06 39.39 1.12
CA SER A 273 45.54 40.73 1.43
C SER A 273 45.17 41.10 2.88
N GLY A 274 46.18 41.08 3.75
CA GLY A 274 46.34 42.14 4.77
C GLY A 274 45.93 41.88 6.22
N SER A 275 46.96 41.74 7.05
CA SER A 275 47.13 42.22 8.44
C SER A 275 46.61 41.38 9.63
N GLU A 276 47.60 40.76 10.28
CA GLU A 276 47.59 40.06 11.57
C GLU A 276 47.30 40.97 12.78
N LEU A 277 46.87 40.37 13.90
CA LEU A 277 47.60 40.49 15.18
C LEU A 277 47.16 39.42 16.20
N SER A 278 48.18 38.80 16.78
CA SER A 278 48.25 37.72 17.78
C SER A 278 47.53 37.97 19.12
N LEU A 279 47.29 36.91 19.92
CA LEU A 279 47.78 36.78 21.31
C LEU A 279 47.51 35.39 21.94
N ASN A 280 48.49 34.94 22.74
CA ASN A 280 48.58 33.64 23.45
C ASN A 280 47.62 33.50 24.67
N PRO A 281 47.30 32.27 25.12
CA PRO A 281 46.44 32.00 26.28
C PRO A 281 47.25 31.72 27.56
N THR A 282 46.76 32.21 28.70
CA THR A 282 47.12 31.67 30.03
C THR A 282 45.90 31.63 30.93
N GLY A 283 45.73 30.55 31.68
CA GLY A 283 44.68 30.45 32.70
C GLY A 283 44.11 29.04 32.86
N THR A 284 44.88 28.16 33.50
CA THR A 284 44.42 26.92 34.13
C THR A 284 43.39 27.19 35.22
N GLU A 285 42.33 26.37 35.32
CA GLU A 285 41.85 25.91 36.63
C GLU A 285 41.03 24.62 36.55
N GLN A 286 41.47 23.63 37.33
CA GLN A 286 40.75 22.41 37.68
C GLN A 286 39.81 22.70 38.86
N GLY A 287 38.59 22.15 38.84
CA GLY A 287 37.64 22.23 39.94
C GLY A 287 36.70 21.01 40.02
N SER A 288 37.06 20.08 40.91
CA SER A 288 36.29 19.03 41.61
C SER A 288 34.84 18.64 41.20
N ARG A 289 34.64 17.31 41.08
CA ARG A 289 33.36 16.58 41.16
C ARG A 289 32.68 16.70 42.54
N LYS A 290 31.35 16.93 42.60
CA LYS A 290 30.33 16.09 43.31
C LYS A 290 28.90 16.68 43.36
N ASN A 291 27.93 15.84 42.98
CA ASN A 291 26.49 15.75 43.34
C ASN A 291 25.49 16.89 43.06
N GLU A 292 24.58 16.69 42.08
CA GLU A 292 23.21 17.27 42.04
C GLU A 292 22.23 16.23 41.44
N ARG A 293 21.41 15.54 42.24
CA ARG A 293 19.93 15.69 42.34
C ARG A 293 19.23 16.22 41.09
N SER A 294 18.20 15.50 40.65
CA SER A 294 17.35 15.80 39.47
C SER A 294 17.01 17.30 39.35
N ALA A 295 17.47 17.94 38.28
CA ALA A 295 17.10 19.31 37.96
C ALA A 295 15.63 19.38 37.53
N LYS A 296 14.83 20.23 38.20
CA LYS A 296 13.47 20.60 37.74
C LYS A 296 13.59 21.62 36.59
N MET A 297 12.83 21.43 35.52
CA MET A 297 12.74 22.34 34.39
C MET A 297 12.13 23.68 34.83
N LYS A 298 12.66 24.81 34.35
CA LYS A 298 12.19 26.17 34.72
C LYS A 298 11.61 26.90 33.52
N MET A 299 10.50 27.61 33.73
CA MET A 299 9.94 28.57 32.78
C MET A 299 10.24 29.98 33.30
N LYS A 300 10.88 30.81 32.46
CA LYS A 300 11.18 32.21 32.77
C LYS A 300 10.18 33.09 32.05
N ALA A 301 9.42 33.87 32.80
CA ALA A 301 8.54 34.91 32.27
C ALA A 301 9.06 36.26 32.74
N GLN A 302 9.52 37.09 31.80
CA GLN A 302 10.01 38.44 32.07
C GLN A 302 8.91 39.44 31.71
N PRO A 303 8.38 40.22 32.67
CA PRO A 303 7.34 41.20 32.38
C PRO A 303 7.90 42.32 31.50
N LEU A 304 7.14 42.69 30.47
CA LEU A 304 7.49 43.76 29.54
C LEU A 304 7.07 45.15 30.03
N TYR A 305 6.17 45.20 31.01
CA TYR A 305 5.66 46.43 31.65
C TYR A 305 5.23 46.11 33.09
N GLU A 306 5.13 47.13 33.95
CA GLU A 306 4.87 46.95 35.39
C GLU A 306 3.54 46.23 35.71
N GLN A 307 2.55 46.28 34.81
CA GLN A 307 1.22 45.68 34.98
C GLN A 307 0.99 44.48 34.03
N ALA A 308 1.97 43.58 33.90
CA ALA A 308 1.75 42.31 33.19
C ALA A 308 0.67 41.47 33.88
N VAL A 309 -0.07 40.65 33.12
CA VAL A 309 -1.22 39.90 33.67
C VAL A 309 -0.77 38.86 34.69
N ASP A 310 -1.61 38.52 35.67
CA ASP A 310 -1.23 37.50 36.64
C ASP A 310 -1.18 36.10 36.01
N ILE A 311 -0.15 35.33 36.39
CA ILE A 311 0.02 33.93 36.00
C ILE A 311 -0.17 33.06 37.25
N ALA A 312 -1.13 32.14 37.23
CA ALA A 312 -1.38 31.23 38.33
C ALA A 312 -1.34 29.77 37.85
N PRO A 313 -0.88 28.80 38.65
CA PRO A 313 -1.05 27.39 38.32
C PRO A 313 -2.53 27.07 38.08
N SER A 314 -2.83 26.34 37.00
CA SER A 314 -4.22 25.96 36.73
C SER A 314 -4.71 25.04 37.87
N PRO A 315 -5.85 25.33 38.52
CA PRO A 315 -6.38 24.50 39.58
C PRO A 315 -6.78 23.12 39.06
N LYS A 316 -6.61 22.10 39.93
CA LYS A 316 -6.90 20.69 39.61
C LYS A 316 -8.35 20.45 39.18
N GLN A 317 -9.29 21.25 39.67
CA GLN A 317 -10.71 21.11 39.41
C GLN A 317 -11.33 22.48 39.09
N SER A 318 -12.23 22.52 38.11
CA SER A 318 -13.09 23.68 37.87
C SER A 318 -14.24 23.70 38.88
N ALA A 319 -14.72 24.89 39.27
CA ALA A 319 -15.79 25.03 40.26
C ALA A 319 -17.04 24.21 39.89
N TRP A 320 -17.46 24.24 38.62
CA TRP A 320 -18.60 23.46 38.12
C TRP A 320 -18.35 21.95 38.16
N ALA A 321 -17.12 21.48 37.94
CA ALA A 321 -16.76 20.06 38.05
C ALA A 321 -16.73 19.59 39.52
N THR A 322 -16.40 20.50 40.44
CA THR A 322 -16.36 20.22 41.88
C THR A 322 -17.77 20.04 42.46
N GLU A 323 -18.76 20.73 41.89
CA GLU A 323 -20.18 20.62 42.27
C GLU A 323 -20.82 19.31 41.79
N ASN A 324 -20.24 18.66 40.77
CA ASN A 324 -20.71 17.37 40.27
C ASN A 324 -19.83 16.22 40.79
N LYS A 325 -20.26 15.55 41.85
CA LYS A 325 -19.49 14.48 42.53
C LYS A 325 -18.99 13.37 41.60
N THR A 326 -19.75 13.05 40.55
CA THR A 326 -19.36 12.02 39.58
C THR A 326 -18.21 12.49 38.70
N VAL A 327 -18.21 13.77 38.32
CA VAL A 327 -17.12 14.39 37.55
C VAL A 327 -15.90 14.61 38.45
N ALA A 328 -16.10 15.06 39.69
CA ALA A 328 -15.03 15.24 40.67
C ALA A 328 -14.32 13.92 41.05
N ALA A 329 -14.93 12.75 40.81
CA ALA A 329 -14.31 11.45 41.02
C ALA A 329 -13.50 10.94 39.81
N ASN A 330 -13.60 11.60 38.65
CA ASN A 330 -12.89 11.19 37.45
C ASN A 330 -11.43 11.70 37.46
N LEU A 331 -10.50 10.77 37.68
CA LEU A 331 -9.05 11.03 37.79
C LEU A 331 -8.42 11.66 36.54
N ALA A 332 -8.94 11.37 35.34
CA ALA A 332 -8.42 11.95 34.09
C ALA A 332 -8.81 13.43 33.95
N LEU A 333 -10.05 13.78 34.32
CA LEU A 333 -10.51 15.17 34.35
C LEU A 333 -9.86 15.98 35.49
N ASN A 334 -9.54 15.33 36.62
CA ASN A 334 -8.87 15.93 37.79
C ASN A 334 -7.38 16.22 37.60
N SER A 335 -6.70 15.48 36.72
CA SER A 335 -5.25 15.61 36.49
C SER A 335 -4.91 16.57 35.33
N ALA A 336 -5.89 16.96 34.52
CA ALA A 336 -5.68 17.85 33.37
C ALA A 336 -5.24 19.27 33.78
N GLY A 337 -5.72 19.79 34.92
CA GLY A 337 -5.32 21.10 35.45
C GLY A 337 -3.90 21.14 36.01
N GLU A 338 -3.29 20.00 36.35
CA GLU A 338 -1.96 19.95 36.99
C GLU A 338 -0.79 20.22 36.04
N ARG A 339 -1.05 20.41 34.74
CA ARG A 339 -0.04 20.45 33.69
C ARG A 339 0.14 21.83 33.04
N GLY A 340 -0.49 22.88 33.55
CA GLY A 340 -0.43 24.23 32.96
C GLY A 340 -0.56 25.40 33.93
N TRP A 341 -0.39 26.63 33.39
CA TRP A 341 -0.52 27.90 34.09
C TRP A 341 -1.54 28.81 33.41
N ASP A 342 -2.53 29.27 34.15
CA ASP A 342 -3.60 30.16 33.70
C ASP A 342 -3.14 31.62 33.68
N LEU A 343 -3.54 32.35 32.63
CA LEU A 343 -3.37 33.78 32.44
C LEU A 343 -4.65 34.50 32.82
N LEU A 344 -4.62 35.33 33.86
CA LEU A 344 -5.82 35.88 34.50
C LEU A 344 -6.11 37.31 34.06
N CYS A 345 -7.38 37.64 33.82
CA CYS A 345 -7.82 38.99 33.51
C CYS A 345 -7.54 39.93 34.69
N PRO A 346 -6.75 41.02 34.54
CA PRO A 346 -6.46 41.94 35.65
C PRO A 346 -7.71 42.71 36.11
N TYR A 347 -8.63 43.00 35.18
CA TYR A 347 -9.94 43.60 35.44
C TYR A 347 -10.97 42.94 34.52
N ALA A 348 -12.26 43.10 34.84
CA ALA A 348 -13.31 42.57 33.99
C ALA A 348 -13.38 43.32 32.66
N VAL A 349 -13.67 42.57 31.60
CA VAL A 349 -13.82 43.08 30.23
C VAL A 349 -15.10 42.55 29.60
N GLU A 350 -15.89 43.44 29.03
CA GLU A 350 -17.03 43.12 28.18
C GLU A 350 -16.69 43.37 26.73
N VAL A 351 -17.02 42.41 25.87
CA VAL A 351 -16.78 42.50 24.44
C VAL A 351 -18.06 42.17 23.68
N THR A 352 -18.46 43.04 22.76
CA THR A 352 -19.60 42.81 21.87
C THR A 352 -19.18 43.03 20.44
N TRP A 353 -19.32 42.01 19.60
CA TRP A 353 -19.11 42.14 18.16
C TRP A 353 -20.44 42.30 17.43
N ASN A 354 -20.58 43.33 16.60
CA ASN A 354 -21.84 43.59 15.88
C ASN A 354 -22.02 42.72 14.61
N GLY A 355 -21.01 41.92 14.23
CA GLY A 355 -21.01 41.09 13.02
C GLY A 355 -20.25 41.70 11.83
N GLY A 356 -19.76 42.93 11.96
CA GLY A 356 -19.03 43.64 10.91
C GLY A 356 -17.55 43.23 10.78
N PRO A 357 -16.93 43.50 9.62
CA PRO A 357 -15.60 42.98 9.30
C PRO A 357 -14.44 43.77 9.92
N ASN A 358 -14.69 44.94 10.50
CA ASN A 358 -13.61 45.84 10.91
C ASN A 358 -13.30 45.77 12.42
N PRO A 359 -12.12 46.24 12.88
CA PRO A 359 -11.81 46.26 14.31
C PRO A 359 -12.80 47.09 15.15
N GLU A 360 -13.30 48.21 14.61
CA GLU A 360 -14.29 49.07 15.28
C GLU A 360 -15.66 48.42 15.48
N ASP A 361 -15.93 47.29 14.82
CA ASP A 361 -17.17 46.52 14.97
C ASP A 361 -17.20 45.69 16.27
N ILE A 362 -16.10 45.68 17.02
CA ILE A 362 -15.94 45.02 18.32
C ILE A 362 -15.84 46.11 19.40
N ASP A 363 -16.91 46.29 20.16
CA ASP A 363 -16.94 47.19 21.33
C ASP A 363 -16.32 46.47 22.53
N ILE A 364 -15.18 46.99 23.03
CA ILE A 364 -14.45 46.47 24.20
C ILE A 364 -14.59 47.48 25.34
N ARG A 365 -15.22 47.07 26.44
CA ARG A 365 -15.39 47.89 27.64
C ARG A 365 -14.67 47.27 28.82
N LEU A 366 -13.81 48.05 29.45
CA LEU A 366 -13.08 47.66 30.65
C LEU A 366 -13.72 48.31 31.87
N ASP A 367 -13.95 47.52 32.93
CA ASP A 367 -14.54 48.02 34.18
C ASP A 367 -13.65 49.06 34.89
N ARG A 368 -12.38 49.17 34.51
CA ARG A 368 -11.44 50.20 34.97
C ARG A 368 -10.67 50.78 33.77
N PRO A 369 -10.70 52.10 33.52
CA PRO A 369 -9.89 52.69 32.45
C PRO A 369 -8.40 52.59 32.80
N PRO A 370 -7.51 52.21 31.86
CA PRO A 370 -6.08 52.09 32.13
C PRO A 370 -5.44 53.47 32.34
N ASP A 371 -4.82 53.68 33.51
CA ASP A 371 -3.90 54.80 33.75
C ASP A 371 -2.59 54.51 32.98
N ASP A 372 -2.46 55.08 31.78
CA ASP A 372 -1.28 55.05 30.88
C ASP A 372 -0.65 53.68 30.54
N ALA A 373 -1.29 52.55 30.90
CA ALA A 373 -0.81 51.19 30.60
C ALA A 373 -1.36 50.64 29.27
N PRO A 374 -0.59 49.82 28.50
CA PRO A 374 -1.07 49.20 27.26
C PRO A 374 -2.27 48.28 27.54
N ALA A 375 -3.33 48.39 26.74
CA ALA A 375 -4.51 47.53 26.92
C ALA A 375 -4.14 46.06 26.67
N PHE A 376 -4.32 45.21 27.70
CA PHE A 376 -4.03 43.77 27.67
C PHE A 376 -4.99 42.98 26.76
N VAL A 377 -5.99 43.64 26.19
CA VAL A 377 -6.96 43.07 25.25
C VAL A 377 -7.30 44.12 24.20
N GLN A 378 -7.23 43.73 22.92
CA GLN A 378 -7.47 44.61 21.79
C GLN A 378 -8.11 43.84 20.64
N SER A 379 -8.78 44.56 19.74
CA SER A 379 -9.07 44.08 18.40
C SER A 379 -8.43 45.01 17.39
N TYR A 380 -7.63 44.43 16.49
CA TYR A 380 -6.91 45.17 15.44
C TYR A 380 -7.02 44.50 14.05
N LEU A 381 -7.45 43.23 13.99
CA LEU A 381 -7.61 42.47 12.75
C LEU A 381 -9.03 42.51 12.17
N GLY A 382 -10.03 42.89 12.97
CA GLY A 382 -11.44 42.85 12.57
C GLY A 382 -12.03 41.43 12.58
N GLN A 383 -13.16 41.24 11.89
CA GLN A 383 -13.86 39.96 11.70
C GLN A 383 -14.21 39.19 12.99
N GLY A 384 -14.43 39.88 14.10
CA GLY A 384 -14.72 39.22 15.37
C GLY A 384 -13.48 38.67 16.11
N LEU A 385 -12.26 38.99 15.66
CA LEU A 385 -11.02 38.55 16.32
C LEU A 385 -10.66 39.48 17.49
N LEU A 386 -10.57 38.89 18.69
CA LEU A 386 -10.22 39.55 19.94
C LEU A 386 -8.91 38.96 20.47
N THR A 387 -7.87 39.76 20.63
CA THR A 387 -6.54 39.27 21.04
C THR A 387 -6.18 39.79 22.43
N PHE A 388 -5.77 38.87 23.30
CA PHE A 388 -5.23 39.16 24.62
C PHE A 388 -3.71 39.08 24.64
N TYR A 389 -3.08 40.04 25.32
CA TYR A 389 -1.65 40.22 25.46
C TYR A 389 -1.26 40.09 26.93
N PRO A 390 -0.63 38.97 27.33
CA PRO A 390 -0.24 38.74 28.72
C PRO A 390 0.87 39.66 29.22
N GLY A 391 1.68 40.23 28.33
CA GLY A 391 2.73 41.18 28.69
C GLY A 391 4.04 40.59 29.19
N TYR A 392 4.35 39.35 28.80
CA TYR A 392 5.60 38.68 29.13
C TYR A 392 6.41 38.30 27.89
N GLN A 393 7.74 38.31 28.02
CA GLN A 393 8.62 37.46 27.23
C GLN A 393 8.81 36.14 27.99
N ILE A 394 8.48 35.03 27.34
CA ILE A 394 8.50 33.70 27.95
C ILE A 394 9.56 32.85 27.26
N GLN A 395 10.37 32.17 28.07
CA GLN A 395 11.32 31.16 27.64
C GLN A 395 11.23 29.95 28.56
N ILE A 396 11.07 28.76 27.98
CA ILE A 396 11.15 27.50 28.72
C ILE A 396 12.54 26.88 28.56
N GLU A 397 13.08 26.30 29.64
CA GLU A 397 14.36 25.60 29.58
C GLU A 397 14.20 24.22 28.91
N GLY A 398 15.05 23.92 27.92
CA GLY A 398 15.07 22.63 27.20
C GLY A 398 14.32 22.63 25.86
N PRO A 399 14.27 21.50 25.13
CA PRO A 399 13.68 21.39 23.79
C PRO A 399 12.15 21.25 23.87
N ASN A 400 11.49 22.20 24.51
CA ASN A 400 10.03 22.23 24.60
C ASN A 400 9.51 23.55 24.00
N SER A 401 8.45 23.42 23.21
CA SER A 401 7.60 24.52 22.79
C SER A 401 6.58 24.81 23.88
N LEU A 402 5.88 25.93 23.75
CA LEU A 402 4.80 26.31 24.63
C LEU A 402 3.48 26.26 23.86
N TRP A 403 2.58 25.38 24.27
CA TRP A 403 1.22 25.39 23.74
C TRP A 403 0.42 26.47 24.48
N VAL A 404 0.09 27.52 23.74
CA VAL A 404 -0.75 28.63 24.19
C VAL A 404 -2.17 28.33 23.74
N ARG A 405 -3.06 28.09 24.69
CA ARG A 405 -4.40 27.57 24.39
C ARG A 405 -5.49 28.20 25.24
N GLY A 406 -6.75 27.88 24.92
CA GLY A 406 -7.89 28.29 25.74
C GLY A 406 -7.89 27.62 27.12
N PRO A 407 -8.62 28.19 28.10
CA PRO A 407 -8.73 27.65 29.45
C PRO A 407 -9.18 26.18 29.51
N ILE A 408 -8.39 25.33 30.16
CA ILE A 408 -8.65 23.89 30.25
C ILE A 408 -9.95 23.62 31.03
N ASN A 409 -10.90 22.91 30.41
CA ASN A 409 -12.20 22.55 30.97
C ASN A 409 -13.06 23.75 31.43
N ARG A 410 -12.84 24.94 30.85
CA ARG A 410 -13.65 26.15 31.11
C ARG A 410 -14.11 26.77 29.78
N PRO A 411 -15.02 26.09 29.04
CA PRO A 411 -15.56 26.64 27.80
C PRO A 411 -16.35 27.92 28.08
N LYS A 412 -16.22 28.91 27.20
CA LYS A 412 -16.95 30.17 27.30
C LYS A 412 -17.83 30.33 26.06
N ALA A 413 -19.13 30.53 26.27
CA ALA A 413 -20.11 30.49 25.18
C ALA A 413 -20.01 31.73 24.28
N GLY A 414 -20.08 31.54 22.96
CA GLY A 414 -20.09 32.62 21.96
C GLY A 414 -18.72 33.04 21.44
N LEU A 415 -17.64 32.38 21.87
CA LEU A 415 -16.29 32.58 21.37
C LEU A 415 -15.50 31.26 21.35
N SER A 416 -14.51 31.15 20.48
CA SER A 416 -13.60 30.01 20.37
C SER A 416 -12.14 30.47 20.40
N PRO A 417 -11.24 29.82 21.16
CA PRO A 417 -9.84 30.20 21.19
C PRO A 417 -9.16 29.72 19.89
N LEU A 418 -8.23 30.51 19.38
CA LEU A 418 -7.30 30.12 18.32
C LEU A 418 -5.99 29.73 18.99
N GLU A 419 -5.82 28.42 19.18
CA GLU A 419 -4.67 27.86 19.90
C GLU A 419 -3.41 27.85 19.02
N GLN A 420 -2.23 27.98 19.64
CA GLN A 420 -0.96 28.02 18.93
C GLN A 420 0.15 27.33 19.72
N ILE A 421 1.05 26.63 19.03
CA ILE A 421 2.30 26.12 19.60
C ILE A 421 3.39 27.12 19.24
N VAL A 422 4.04 27.66 20.25
CA VAL A 422 5.10 28.66 20.09
C VAL A 422 6.41 28.03 20.48
N ASP A 423 7.35 27.96 19.55
CA ASP A 423 8.72 27.55 19.87
C ASP A 423 9.41 28.66 20.68
N THR A 424 9.76 28.33 21.93
CA THR A 424 10.47 29.24 22.83
C THR A 424 11.90 28.76 23.12
N ALA A 425 12.36 27.70 22.44
CA ALA A 425 13.62 27.00 22.73
C ALA A 425 14.85 27.82 22.31
N LEU A 426 14.72 28.65 21.26
CA LEU A 426 15.85 29.41 20.70
C LEU A 426 16.03 30.78 21.36
N LEU A 427 14.95 31.52 21.64
CA LEU A 427 14.95 32.88 22.20
C LEU A 427 13.70 33.13 23.06
N PRO A 428 13.72 34.03 24.06
CA PRO A 428 12.50 34.48 24.73
C PRO A 428 11.54 35.14 23.74
N VAL A 429 10.27 34.72 23.75
CA VAL A 429 9.24 35.19 22.81
C VAL A 429 8.07 35.83 23.53
N THR A 430 7.43 36.80 22.87
CA THR A 430 6.15 37.33 23.32
C THR A 430 5.02 36.45 22.85
N ILE A 431 4.06 36.18 23.74
CA ILE A 431 2.87 35.40 23.42
C ILE A 431 1.63 36.30 23.37
N SER A 432 0.65 35.90 22.57
CA SER A 432 -0.70 36.46 22.55
C SER A 432 -1.69 35.33 22.33
N LEU A 433 -2.93 35.49 22.79
CA LEU A 433 -4.00 34.52 22.53
C LEU A 433 -5.17 35.23 21.86
N THR A 434 -5.52 34.77 20.66
CA THR A 434 -6.64 35.31 19.90
C THR A 434 -7.86 34.43 20.06
N TRP A 435 -9.01 35.06 20.25
CA TRP A 435 -10.32 34.43 20.29
C TRP A 435 -11.14 34.90 19.10
N GLN A 436 -11.85 33.97 18.46
CA GLN A 436 -12.85 34.27 17.46
C GLN A 436 -14.22 34.38 18.14
N LEU A 437 -14.84 35.56 18.08
CA LEU A 437 -16.24 35.75 18.44
C LEU A 437 -17.11 35.07 17.37
N THR A 438 -18.00 34.18 17.79
CA THR A 438 -18.77 33.31 16.87
C THR A 438 -20.23 33.73 16.71
N ARG A 439 -20.68 34.75 17.46
CA ARG A 439 -22.09 35.20 17.47
C ARG A 439 -22.19 36.73 17.47
N PRO A 440 -22.65 37.36 16.38
CA PRO A 440 -22.94 38.79 16.33
C PRO A 440 -23.99 39.21 17.37
N GLY A 441 -23.82 40.39 17.96
CA GLY A 441 -24.74 41.01 18.92
C GLY A 441 -24.70 40.42 20.33
N GLN A 442 -23.92 39.37 20.58
CA GLN A 442 -23.76 38.78 21.91
C GLN A 442 -22.63 39.49 22.67
N THR A 443 -22.95 40.06 23.84
CA THR A 443 -21.94 40.57 24.78
C THR A 443 -21.35 39.42 25.58
N ILE A 444 -20.02 39.33 25.59
CA ILE A 444 -19.25 38.31 26.29
C ILE A 444 -18.42 39.02 27.35
N ARG A 445 -18.58 38.61 28.61
CA ARG A 445 -17.91 39.22 29.75
C ARG A 445 -16.89 38.26 30.36
N PHE A 446 -15.64 38.69 30.50
CA PHE A 446 -14.64 38.04 31.34
C PHE A 446 -14.55 38.78 32.67
N GLU A 447 -14.60 38.06 33.78
CA GLU A 447 -14.49 38.67 35.11
C GLU A 447 -13.03 38.91 35.51
N ALA A 448 -12.80 39.83 36.45
CA ALA A 448 -11.47 40.03 37.02
C ALA A 448 -11.00 38.74 37.73
N GLY A 449 -9.77 38.32 37.46
CA GLY A 449 -9.21 37.05 37.91
C GLY A 449 -9.67 35.83 37.09
N GLU A 450 -10.53 36.00 36.09
CA GLU A 450 -10.93 34.91 35.22
C GLU A 450 -9.82 34.56 34.22
N PRO A 451 -9.51 33.27 34.01
CA PRO A 451 -8.51 32.85 33.03
C PRO A 451 -9.00 33.11 31.61
N PHE A 452 -8.20 33.82 30.80
CA PHE A 452 -8.46 33.99 29.37
C PHE A 452 -7.62 33.06 28.49
N GLY A 453 -6.60 32.41 29.04
CA GLY A 453 -5.75 31.42 28.35
C GLY A 453 -4.94 30.57 29.33
N THR A 454 -4.41 29.44 28.85
CA THR A 454 -3.54 28.54 29.62
C THR A 454 -2.26 28.24 28.84
N LEU A 455 -1.13 28.27 29.55
CA LEU A 455 0.19 27.91 29.04
C LEU A 455 0.54 26.48 29.46
N VAL A 456 0.82 25.62 28.48
CA VAL A 456 1.16 24.21 28.68
C VAL A 456 2.51 23.92 28.02
N PRO A 457 3.51 23.41 28.75
CA PRO A 457 4.74 22.90 28.15
C PRO A 457 4.42 21.80 27.13
N TYR A 458 4.92 21.93 25.92
CA TYR A 458 4.67 21.02 24.81
C TYR A 458 6.00 20.55 24.22
N PRO A 459 6.34 19.25 24.22
CA PRO A 459 7.63 18.81 23.70
C PRO A 459 7.81 19.14 22.22
N THR A 460 8.93 19.75 21.84
CA THR A 460 9.12 20.28 20.46
C THR A 460 9.15 19.18 19.40
N HIS A 461 9.35 17.92 19.81
CA HIS A 461 9.34 16.72 18.96
C HIS A 461 8.21 15.73 19.31
N PHE A 462 7.09 16.19 19.88
CA PHE A 462 6.06 15.29 20.44
C PHE A 462 5.36 14.38 19.41
N ALA A 463 5.28 14.76 18.12
CA ALA A 463 4.64 13.93 17.08
C ALA A 463 5.63 13.03 16.31
N GLU A 464 6.92 13.37 16.32
CA GLU A 464 7.99 12.66 15.58
C GLU A 464 8.72 11.62 16.46
N GLN A 465 8.33 11.51 17.73
CA GLN A 465 8.90 10.59 18.73
C GLN A 465 8.09 9.30 18.92
N PHE A 466 7.05 9.07 18.11
CA PHE A 466 6.21 7.88 18.16
C PHE A 466 6.13 7.24 16.77
N GLU A 467 6.77 6.07 16.62
CA GLU A 467 6.36 5.07 15.62
C GLU A 467 5.36 4.14 16.29
N TRP A 468 4.30 3.78 15.58
CA TRP A 468 3.35 2.77 16.05
C TRP A 468 4.04 1.42 16.08
N GLU A 469 4.38 0.97 17.27
CA GLU A 469 4.69 -0.41 17.55
C GLU A 469 3.34 -1.13 17.78
N VAL A 470 2.82 -1.76 16.73
CA VAL A 470 1.78 -2.79 16.88
C VAL A 470 2.56 -4.07 17.20
N SER A 471 2.81 -4.30 18.48
CA SER A 471 3.50 -5.49 18.96
C SER A 471 2.54 -6.65 19.13
N GLU A 472 3.05 -7.82 18.76
CA GLU A 472 2.40 -9.12 18.87
C GLU A 472 2.09 -9.44 20.35
N PRO A 473 0.94 -10.06 20.66
CA PRO A 473 0.76 -10.63 21.99
C PRO A 473 1.60 -11.90 22.07
N ASP A 474 2.80 -11.81 22.61
CA ASP A 474 3.50 -12.96 23.18
C ASP A 474 4.61 -12.55 24.16
N GLU A 475 4.22 -12.37 25.43
CA GLU A 475 4.84 -13.04 26.59
C GLU A 475 4.02 -12.79 27.89
N GLU A 476 2.67 -12.85 27.89
CA GLU A 476 1.87 -12.51 29.09
C GLU A 476 0.50 -13.22 29.26
N ILE A 477 0.31 -14.40 28.65
CA ILE A 477 -0.97 -15.15 28.70
C ILE A 477 -1.41 -15.52 30.14
N GLU A 478 -0.50 -15.73 31.11
CA GLU A 478 -0.85 -16.06 32.50
C GLU A 478 -1.20 -14.85 33.40
N ALA A 479 -0.79 -13.62 33.05
CA ALA A 479 -1.10 -12.41 33.83
C ALA A 479 -2.36 -11.68 33.33
N MET A 480 -2.63 -11.82 32.03
CA MET A 480 -3.79 -11.23 31.35
C MET A 480 -5.10 -11.96 31.71
N GLU A 481 -5.04 -13.27 31.97
CA GLU A 481 -6.16 -14.07 32.50
C GLU A 481 -6.62 -13.60 33.90
N GLN A 482 -5.70 -13.15 34.77
CA GLN A 482 -6.06 -12.63 36.10
C GLN A 482 -6.60 -11.18 36.09
N ALA A 483 -6.31 -10.41 35.04
CA ALA A 483 -6.79 -9.03 34.88
C ALA A 483 -8.15 -8.97 34.16
N LEU A 484 -8.42 -9.88 33.22
CA LEU A 484 -9.71 -10.02 32.56
C LEU A 484 -10.81 -10.44 33.55
N ASP A 485 -10.52 -11.34 34.49
CA ASP A 485 -11.45 -11.78 35.54
C ASP A 485 -11.94 -10.63 36.45
N GLN A 486 -11.21 -9.50 36.52
CA GLN A 486 -11.62 -8.33 37.30
C GLN A 486 -12.34 -7.25 36.47
N LEU A 487 -12.32 -7.36 35.13
CA LEU A 487 -12.90 -6.37 34.21
C LEU A 487 -14.30 -6.76 33.71
N VAL A 488 -14.61 -8.06 33.71
CA VAL A 488 -15.92 -8.64 33.36
C VAL A 488 -17.03 -8.22 34.34
N ASP A 489 -16.69 -7.82 35.56
CA ASP A 489 -17.65 -7.37 36.57
C ASP A 489 -17.93 -5.85 36.55
N ASN A 490 -17.45 -5.09 35.55
CA ASN A 490 -17.64 -3.63 35.51
C ASN A 490 -18.97 -3.22 34.82
N PRO A 491 -19.96 -2.64 35.54
CA PRO A 491 -21.31 -2.35 35.02
C PRO A 491 -21.39 -1.31 33.90
N ALA A 492 -20.28 -0.65 33.53
CA ALA A 492 -20.28 0.42 32.53
C ALA A 492 -20.27 -0.06 31.06
N LEU A 493 -20.01 -1.34 30.80
CA LEU A 493 -20.10 -1.94 29.46
C LEU A 493 -21.52 -2.43 29.10
N TYR A 494 -22.44 -2.40 30.06
CA TYR A 494 -23.85 -2.76 29.89
C TYR A 494 -24.63 -1.75 29.02
N ASP A 495 -24.14 -0.51 28.90
CA ASP A 495 -24.89 0.64 28.34
C ASP A 495 -24.50 1.01 26.90
N VAL A 496 -23.45 0.38 26.36
CA VAL A 496 -22.97 0.63 24.99
C VAL A 496 -23.84 -0.10 23.95
N PHE A 497 -24.39 -1.26 24.31
CA PHE A 497 -25.32 -2.03 23.47
C PHE A 497 -26.70 -1.36 23.29
N GLN A 498 -27.03 -0.32 24.05
CA GLN A 498 -28.20 0.53 23.84
C GLN A 498 -27.97 1.65 22.80
N ARG A 499 -26.72 1.92 22.41
CA ARG A 499 -26.38 3.03 21.49
C ARG A 499 -26.31 2.62 20.01
N LEU A 500 -26.82 1.44 19.68
CA LEU A 500 -27.18 1.01 18.32
C LEU A 500 -28.45 1.74 17.80
N GLY A 501 -28.47 3.08 17.86
CA GLY A 501 -29.64 3.89 17.49
C GLY A 501 -29.79 4.09 15.97
N ALA A 502 -30.61 3.26 15.32
CA ALA A 502 -31.14 3.50 13.98
C ALA A 502 -31.97 4.81 13.90
N THR A 503 -31.85 5.58 12.79
CA THR A 503 -32.98 5.94 11.89
C THR A 503 -32.57 6.80 10.67
N ASN A 504 -32.97 6.30 9.48
CA ASN A 504 -33.56 6.90 8.26
C ASN A 504 -33.20 8.31 7.74
N GLY A 505 -32.82 8.35 6.46
CA GLY A 505 -32.91 9.52 5.57
C GLY A 505 -32.72 9.19 4.09
N SER A 506 -33.82 9.15 3.34
CA SER A 506 -33.97 8.82 1.90
C SER A 506 -33.57 9.96 0.95
N ALA A 507 -33.07 9.63 -0.25
CA ALA A 507 -33.37 10.36 -1.48
C ALA A 507 -33.27 9.44 -2.73
N ALA A 508 -34.33 9.45 -3.54
CA ALA A 508 -34.53 8.63 -4.74
C ALA A 508 -34.20 9.40 -6.03
N VAL A 509 -33.74 8.71 -7.08
CA VAL A 509 -33.78 9.20 -8.47
C VAL A 509 -34.28 8.07 -9.39
N ALA A 510 -35.14 8.47 -10.34
CA ALA A 510 -36.02 7.63 -11.13
C ALA A 510 -35.35 6.94 -12.32
N VAL A 511 -35.78 5.71 -12.59
CA VAL A 511 -35.43 4.90 -13.77
C VAL A 511 -36.49 5.10 -14.86
N ALA A 512 -36.05 5.26 -16.11
CA ALA A 512 -36.89 5.17 -17.30
C ALA A 512 -36.33 4.11 -18.28
N PRO A 513 -37.19 3.36 -19.01
CA PRO A 513 -36.81 2.10 -19.65
C PRO A 513 -36.42 2.27 -21.13
N ALA A 514 -35.54 1.41 -21.64
CA ALA A 514 -35.31 1.22 -23.07
C ALA A 514 -35.15 -0.29 -23.36
N VAL A 515 -36.19 -0.95 -23.86
CA VAL A 515 -36.46 -1.25 -25.28
C VAL A 515 -35.44 -2.22 -25.88
N VAL A 516 -35.89 -3.46 -26.03
CA VAL A 516 -35.27 -4.53 -26.82
C VAL A 516 -35.60 -4.29 -28.29
N GLU A 517 -34.58 -4.04 -29.12
CA GLU A 517 -34.66 -4.30 -30.56
C GLU A 517 -33.51 -5.19 -31.01
N THR A 518 -33.87 -6.29 -31.67
CA THR A 518 -32.99 -7.19 -32.40
C THR A 518 -32.60 -6.55 -33.74
N LYS A 519 -31.31 -6.61 -34.14
CA LYS A 519 -30.86 -6.49 -35.55
C LYS A 519 -29.38 -6.82 -35.70
N ALA A 520 -29.11 -7.97 -36.32
CA ALA A 520 -27.78 -8.48 -36.60
C ALA A 520 -27.07 -7.83 -37.82
N ASP A 521 -27.67 -6.83 -38.47
CA ASP A 521 -27.16 -6.30 -39.75
C ASP A 521 -26.54 -4.89 -39.68
N ALA A 522 -26.39 -4.27 -38.49
CA ALA A 522 -25.88 -2.89 -38.32
C ALA A 522 -24.44 -2.77 -37.76
N ARG A 523 -23.76 -3.88 -37.46
CA ARG A 523 -22.61 -3.93 -36.53
C ARG A 523 -21.30 -3.27 -36.99
N GLN A 524 -21.10 -2.93 -38.26
CA GLN A 524 -19.76 -2.55 -38.76
C GLN A 524 -19.47 -1.04 -38.89
N ASN A 525 -20.39 -0.14 -38.51
CA ASN A 525 -20.12 1.30 -38.57
C ASN A 525 -20.47 1.99 -37.25
N TRP A 526 -19.59 1.84 -36.25
CA TRP A 526 -19.72 2.42 -34.91
C TRP A 526 -19.86 3.94 -34.95
N ALA A 527 -19.08 4.61 -35.80
CA ALA A 527 -19.18 6.06 -36.00
C ALA A 527 -20.58 6.51 -36.43
N ALA A 528 -21.26 5.75 -37.31
CA ALA A 528 -22.61 6.07 -37.75
C ALA A 528 -23.69 5.90 -36.66
N GLN A 529 -23.38 5.19 -35.57
CA GLN A 529 -24.29 5.01 -34.43
C GLN A 529 -24.21 6.19 -33.45
N LEU A 530 -23.17 7.01 -33.53
CA LEU A 530 -22.94 8.14 -32.64
C LEU A 530 -23.67 9.39 -33.12
N VAL A 531 -24.70 9.79 -32.36
CA VAL A 531 -25.40 11.06 -32.55
C VAL A 531 -24.86 12.06 -31.52
N ASP A 532 -24.20 13.12 -31.99
CA ASP A 532 -23.59 14.17 -31.15
C ASP A 532 -22.64 13.65 -30.05
N PRO A 533 -21.58 12.91 -30.43
CA PRO A 533 -20.70 12.30 -29.43
C PRO A 533 -19.85 13.34 -28.67
N PRO A 534 -19.50 13.05 -27.39
CA PRO A 534 -18.77 13.99 -26.54
C PRO A 534 -17.35 14.26 -27.07
N PRO A 535 -16.72 15.39 -26.71
CA PRO A 535 -15.32 15.58 -27.04
C PRO A 535 -14.42 14.67 -26.18
N VAL A 536 -13.30 14.18 -26.74
CA VAL A 536 -12.41 13.21 -26.08
C VAL A 536 -10.94 13.64 -26.10
N SER A 537 -10.21 13.30 -25.02
CA SER A 537 -8.76 13.55 -24.91
C SER A 537 -7.98 12.25 -24.82
N CYS A 538 -7.01 12.04 -25.70
CA CYS A 538 -6.09 10.89 -25.66
C CYS A 538 -4.74 11.31 -25.04
N ILE A 539 -4.22 10.55 -24.08
CA ILE A 539 -2.93 10.82 -23.43
C ILE A 539 -1.84 9.87 -23.92
N CYS A 540 -0.71 10.42 -24.40
CA CYS A 540 0.42 9.67 -24.94
C CYS A 540 1.74 10.06 -24.27
N PRO A 541 2.12 9.38 -23.16
CA PRO A 541 3.41 9.55 -22.52
C PRO A 541 4.54 8.94 -23.37
N VAL A 542 5.60 9.70 -23.66
CA VAL A 542 6.71 9.28 -24.56
C VAL A 542 8.08 9.38 -23.91
N TYR A 543 8.93 8.37 -24.07
CA TYR A 543 10.33 8.44 -23.64
C TYR A 543 11.28 7.79 -24.65
N GLY A 544 11.85 8.58 -25.57
CA GLY A 544 12.91 8.14 -26.48
C GLY A 544 12.47 7.26 -27.68
N ARG A 545 11.17 7.14 -27.98
CA ARG A 545 10.60 6.22 -28.98
C ARG A 545 9.99 6.90 -30.21
N VAL A 546 10.80 7.66 -30.96
CA VAL A 546 10.30 8.48 -32.08
C VAL A 546 9.54 7.67 -33.14
N GLU A 547 10.09 6.54 -33.60
CA GLU A 547 9.50 5.79 -34.71
C GLU A 547 8.20 5.10 -34.31
N LEU A 548 8.11 4.58 -33.09
CA LEU A 548 6.89 3.98 -32.56
C LEU A 548 5.81 5.05 -32.32
N LEU A 549 6.21 6.22 -31.80
CA LEU A 549 5.33 7.36 -31.61
C LEU A 549 4.71 7.84 -32.93
N GLU A 550 5.48 7.87 -34.02
CA GLU A 550 4.94 8.26 -35.33
C GLU A 550 3.78 7.35 -35.76
N GLU A 551 3.85 6.05 -35.48
CA GLU A 551 2.77 5.11 -35.75
C GLU A 551 1.59 5.28 -34.79
N ALA A 552 1.85 5.53 -33.51
CA ALA A 552 0.81 5.79 -32.51
C ALA A 552 0.03 7.09 -32.85
N ILE A 553 0.72 8.16 -33.24
CA ILE A 553 0.07 9.40 -33.72
C ILE A 553 -0.73 9.12 -34.98
N TYR A 554 -0.18 8.34 -35.92
CA TYR A 554 -0.91 8.01 -37.14
C TYR A 554 -2.19 7.22 -36.84
N SER A 555 -2.15 6.25 -35.93
CA SER A 555 -3.33 5.54 -35.43
C SER A 555 -4.42 6.47 -34.87
N PHE A 556 -4.02 7.56 -34.19
CA PHE A 556 -4.97 8.56 -33.69
C PHE A 556 -5.60 9.37 -34.83
N LEU A 557 -4.79 9.77 -35.81
CA LEU A 557 -5.26 10.50 -36.98
C LEU A 557 -6.23 9.66 -37.84
N GLN A 558 -6.05 8.33 -37.87
CA GLN A 558 -6.94 7.40 -38.57
C GLN A 558 -8.26 7.10 -37.84
N GLN A 559 -8.49 7.63 -36.63
CA GLN A 559 -9.73 7.34 -35.90
C GLN A 559 -10.96 7.89 -36.65
N ASP A 560 -11.98 7.04 -36.83
CA ASP A 560 -13.25 7.32 -37.53
C ASP A 560 -14.25 8.16 -36.71
N TYR A 561 -13.83 8.58 -35.51
CA TYR A 561 -14.65 9.27 -34.54
C TYR A 561 -15.20 10.60 -35.09
N PRO A 562 -16.53 10.80 -35.11
CA PRO A 562 -17.12 12.02 -35.69
C PRO A 562 -17.14 13.22 -34.72
N GLY A 563 -16.82 13.00 -33.44
CA GLY A 563 -16.72 14.06 -32.43
C GLY A 563 -15.35 14.74 -32.38
N GLN A 564 -15.23 15.78 -31.56
CA GLN A 564 -13.95 16.44 -31.33
C GLN A 564 -12.99 15.50 -30.58
N LYS A 565 -11.75 15.39 -31.06
CA LYS A 565 -10.69 14.60 -30.43
C LYS A 565 -9.40 15.41 -30.32
N GLU A 566 -8.62 15.19 -29.27
CA GLU A 566 -7.24 15.66 -29.16
C GLU A 566 -6.31 14.53 -28.71
N LEU A 567 -5.03 14.62 -29.08
CA LEU A 567 -3.96 13.77 -28.58
C LEU A 567 -2.90 14.63 -27.89
N ILE A 568 -2.62 14.34 -26.62
CA ILE A 568 -1.56 14.99 -25.84
C ILE A 568 -0.34 14.07 -25.86
N VAL A 569 0.69 14.46 -26.61
CA VAL A 569 1.98 13.78 -26.61
C VAL A 569 2.88 14.43 -25.56
N LEU A 570 3.12 13.74 -24.44
CA LEU A 570 3.95 14.23 -23.34
C LEU A 570 5.33 13.59 -23.39
N ASN A 571 6.29 14.31 -23.95
CA ASN A 571 7.69 13.91 -24.02
C ASN A 571 8.46 14.47 -22.82
N ASP A 572 9.08 13.60 -22.03
CA ASP A 572 9.95 13.96 -20.90
C ASP A 572 11.41 13.48 -21.10
N TYR A 573 11.77 13.10 -22.33
CA TYR A 573 13.14 12.77 -22.70
C TYR A 573 13.90 14.03 -23.13
N ALA A 574 14.80 14.51 -22.26
CA ALA A 574 15.56 15.74 -22.46
C ALA A 574 16.43 15.77 -23.73
N GLY A 575 16.84 14.61 -24.24
CA GLY A 575 17.63 14.49 -25.47
C GLY A 575 16.83 14.77 -26.75
N GLN A 576 15.51 14.95 -26.68
CA GLN A 576 14.63 15.21 -27.82
C GLN A 576 13.74 16.42 -27.59
N THR A 577 13.54 17.20 -28.65
CA THR A 577 12.44 18.16 -28.74
C THR A 577 11.58 17.75 -29.93
N LEU A 578 10.42 17.16 -29.64
CA LEU A 578 9.51 16.67 -30.66
C LEU A 578 8.64 17.81 -31.18
N ASP A 579 8.46 17.88 -32.49
CA ASP A 579 7.73 18.94 -33.17
C ASP A 579 6.75 18.31 -34.18
N PHE A 580 5.47 18.63 -34.03
CA PHE A 580 4.42 18.21 -34.93
C PHE A 580 3.28 19.23 -34.88
N ASP A 581 3.13 20.00 -35.95
CA ASP A 581 2.10 21.03 -36.06
C ASP A 581 0.82 20.40 -36.64
N HIS A 582 -0.15 20.12 -35.78
CA HIS A 582 -1.45 19.57 -36.17
C HIS A 582 -2.55 20.07 -35.22
N PRO A 583 -3.74 20.46 -35.72
CA PRO A 583 -4.79 21.05 -34.90
C PRO A 583 -5.33 20.12 -33.79
N GLU A 584 -5.24 18.81 -33.99
CA GLU A 584 -5.75 17.79 -33.05
C GLU A 584 -4.63 17.12 -32.23
N VAL A 585 -3.35 17.44 -32.45
CA VAL A 585 -2.23 16.81 -31.72
C VAL A 585 -1.38 17.89 -31.07
N ARG A 586 -1.27 17.82 -29.74
CA ARG A 586 -0.46 18.76 -28.96
C ARG A 586 0.75 18.05 -28.39
N VAL A 587 1.92 18.46 -28.85
CA VAL A 587 3.21 17.96 -28.34
C VAL A 587 3.70 18.86 -27.21
N VAL A 588 3.89 18.28 -26.03
CA VAL A 588 4.42 18.94 -24.84
C VAL A 588 5.77 18.33 -24.51
N ASN A 589 6.83 19.11 -24.66
CA ASN A 589 8.19 18.70 -24.31
C ASN A 589 8.56 19.25 -22.94
N ILE A 590 8.92 18.38 -22.02
CA ILE A 590 9.43 18.71 -20.70
C ILE A 590 10.93 18.38 -20.68
N PRO A 591 11.81 19.34 -20.33
CA PRO A 591 13.26 19.13 -20.37
C PRO A 591 13.79 18.27 -19.22
N HIS A 592 12.91 17.71 -18.40
CA HIS A 592 13.22 16.88 -17.25
C HIS A 592 12.30 15.67 -17.22
N ARG A 593 12.86 14.51 -16.86
CA ARG A 593 12.10 13.28 -16.69
C ARG A 593 11.28 13.34 -15.40
N PHE A 594 10.06 12.83 -15.42
CA PHE A 594 9.24 12.70 -14.21
C PHE A 594 9.85 11.67 -13.23
N ASN A 595 9.51 11.73 -11.94
CA ASN A 595 10.07 10.82 -10.96
C ASN A 595 9.48 9.41 -11.06
N SER A 596 8.28 9.28 -11.63
CA SER A 596 7.61 8.01 -11.88
C SER A 596 6.74 8.06 -13.13
N ILE A 597 6.35 6.89 -13.64
CA ILE A 597 5.42 6.85 -14.77
C ILE A 597 4.01 7.31 -14.37
N GLY A 598 3.53 6.96 -13.17
CA GLY A 598 2.22 7.42 -12.70
C GLY A 598 2.15 8.94 -12.55
N GLU A 599 3.24 9.59 -12.11
CA GLU A 599 3.35 11.06 -12.10
C GLU A 599 3.23 11.64 -13.52
N LYS A 600 3.90 11.02 -14.50
CA LYS A 600 3.82 11.42 -15.91
C LYS A 600 2.40 11.27 -16.48
N TYR A 601 1.71 10.18 -16.18
CA TYR A 601 0.32 9.98 -16.60
C TYR A 601 -0.62 11.00 -15.93
N LYS A 602 -0.43 11.31 -14.65
CA LYS A 602 -1.14 12.41 -13.96
C LYS A 602 -0.93 13.75 -14.66
N ALA A 603 0.31 14.08 -15.00
CA ALA A 603 0.63 15.29 -15.75
C ALA A 603 -0.05 15.32 -17.13
N ALA A 604 -0.09 14.18 -17.83
CA ALA A 604 -0.79 14.08 -19.11
C ALA A 604 -2.31 14.32 -18.97
N VAL A 605 -2.95 13.75 -17.94
CA VAL A 605 -4.38 13.98 -17.63
C VAL A 605 -4.67 15.45 -17.29
N ALA A 606 -3.75 16.11 -16.57
CA ALA A 606 -3.88 17.52 -16.23
C ALA A 606 -3.84 18.44 -17.47
N LEU A 607 -3.25 17.98 -18.57
CA LEU A 607 -3.20 18.72 -19.83
C LEU A 607 -4.49 18.55 -20.66
N CYS A 608 -5.25 17.47 -20.48
CA CYS A 608 -6.47 17.19 -21.24
C CYS A 608 -7.50 18.33 -21.15
N ALA A 609 -8.07 18.72 -22.28
CA ALA A 609 -9.13 19.71 -22.41
C ALA A 609 -10.53 19.12 -22.24
N HIS A 610 -10.69 17.80 -22.38
CA HIS A 610 -11.99 17.12 -22.34
C HIS A 610 -12.07 16.11 -21.19
N ASP A 611 -13.28 15.73 -20.82
CA ASP A 611 -13.53 14.92 -19.63
C ASP A 611 -13.52 13.42 -19.88
N LEU A 612 -13.68 12.96 -21.13
CA LEU A 612 -13.53 11.55 -21.46
C LEU A 612 -12.10 11.31 -21.96
N ILE A 613 -11.33 10.56 -21.17
CA ILE A 613 -9.88 10.42 -21.31
C ILE A 613 -9.55 9.00 -21.78
N PHE A 614 -8.72 8.88 -22.81
CA PHE A 614 -8.26 7.63 -23.40
C PHE A 614 -6.75 7.44 -23.24
N VAL A 615 -6.30 6.24 -22.87
CA VAL A 615 -4.87 5.89 -22.82
C VAL A 615 -4.34 5.69 -24.23
N TRP A 616 -3.19 6.27 -24.57
CA TRP A 616 -2.60 6.10 -25.90
C TRP A 616 -1.10 5.82 -25.78
N HIS A 617 -0.71 4.56 -25.68
CA HIS A 617 0.70 4.20 -25.55
C HIS A 617 1.49 4.57 -26.81
N ASP A 618 2.74 4.99 -26.61
CA ASP A 618 3.64 5.42 -27.69
C ASP A 618 4.21 4.25 -28.49
N ASP A 619 4.00 3.02 -28.02
CA ASP A 619 4.53 1.78 -28.58
C ASP A 619 3.48 0.76 -29.00
N ASP A 620 2.19 1.12 -28.99
CA ASP A 620 1.09 0.24 -29.43
C ASP A 620 0.36 0.79 -30.67
N ILE A 621 -0.47 -0.06 -31.29
CA ILE A 621 -1.27 0.31 -32.47
C ILE A 621 -2.76 0.24 -32.15
N TYR A 622 -3.47 1.25 -32.65
CA TYR A 622 -4.92 1.37 -32.49
C TYR A 622 -5.59 1.45 -33.86
N LEU A 623 -6.60 0.62 -34.07
CA LEU A 623 -7.40 0.55 -35.30
C LEU A 623 -8.41 1.70 -35.37
N PRO A 624 -8.88 2.07 -36.59
CA PRO A 624 -9.69 3.27 -36.82
C PRO A 624 -10.95 3.41 -35.96
N HIS A 625 -11.58 2.30 -35.56
CA HIS A 625 -12.85 2.30 -34.83
C HIS A 625 -12.71 2.35 -33.31
N ARG A 626 -11.49 2.49 -32.74
CA ARG A 626 -11.28 2.46 -31.29
C ARG A 626 -12.16 3.47 -30.54
N LEU A 627 -12.08 4.74 -30.92
CA LEU A 627 -12.78 5.82 -30.22
C LEU A 627 -14.30 5.68 -30.38
N SER A 628 -14.77 5.40 -31.60
CA SER A 628 -16.20 5.26 -31.87
C SER A 628 -16.80 4.04 -31.17
N PHE A 629 -16.13 2.89 -31.21
CA PHE A 629 -16.53 1.69 -30.48
C PHE A 629 -16.61 1.94 -28.97
N SER A 630 -15.54 2.51 -28.40
CA SER A 630 -15.46 2.72 -26.96
C SER A 630 -16.54 3.68 -26.49
N VAL A 631 -16.81 4.77 -27.23
CA VAL A 631 -17.86 5.75 -26.89
C VAL A 631 -19.25 5.16 -27.06
N ALA A 632 -19.51 4.39 -28.13
CA ALA A 632 -20.80 3.73 -28.34
C ALA A 632 -21.14 2.75 -27.22
N ASN A 633 -20.12 2.13 -26.62
CA ASN A 633 -20.25 1.18 -25.52
C ASN A 633 -19.93 1.78 -24.14
N PHE A 634 -19.67 3.10 -24.07
CA PHE A 634 -19.33 3.78 -22.82
C PHE A 634 -20.59 4.02 -22.00
N ASN A 635 -20.68 3.39 -20.83
CA ASN A 635 -21.75 3.70 -19.89
C ASN A 635 -21.38 4.94 -19.06
N GLN A 636 -22.12 6.03 -19.26
CA GLN A 636 -21.85 7.31 -18.60
C GLN A 636 -22.00 7.28 -17.08
N GLU A 637 -22.91 6.46 -16.54
CA GLU A 637 -23.12 6.31 -15.10
C GLU A 637 -21.96 5.56 -14.45
N LYS A 638 -21.36 4.63 -15.21
CA LYS A 638 -20.24 3.82 -14.76
C LYS A 638 -18.93 4.62 -14.82
N GLY A 639 -18.63 5.29 -15.92
CA GLY A 639 -17.50 6.23 -15.97
C GLY A 639 -16.11 5.59 -16.19
N PHE A 640 -15.99 4.27 -16.33
CA PHE A 640 -14.80 3.57 -16.78
C PHE A 640 -15.14 2.49 -17.83
N PHE A 641 -14.28 2.30 -18.82
CA PHE A 641 -14.43 1.28 -19.85
C PHE A 641 -13.06 0.71 -20.26
N LYS A 642 -12.99 -0.62 -20.43
CA LYS A 642 -11.78 -1.31 -20.91
C LYS A 642 -12.14 -2.50 -21.80
N ALA A 643 -11.45 -2.60 -22.94
CA ALA A 643 -11.51 -3.77 -23.81
C ALA A 643 -10.97 -5.02 -23.10
N ASN A 644 -11.67 -6.15 -23.24
CA ASN A 644 -11.26 -7.42 -22.63
C ASN A 644 -10.31 -8.25 -23.50
N ARG A 645 -10.06 -7.84 -24.75
CA ARG A 645 -9.18 -8.54 -25.70
C ARG A 645 -8.34 -7.58 -26.56
N ALA A 646 -7.20 -8.08 -26.99
CA ALA A 646 -6.24 -7.35 -27.83
C ALA A 646 -5.59 -8.31 -28.83
N TRP A 647 -5.20 -7.79 -29.99
CA TRP A 647 -4.29 -8.49 -30.89
C TRP A 647 -2.85 -8.35 -30.39
N MET A 648 -2.02 -9.34 -30.67
CA MET A 648 -0.61 -9.34 -30.31
C MET A 648 0.24 -9.15 -31.56
N TRP A 649 1.24 -8.28 -31.49
CA TRP A 649 2.22 -8.08 -32.56
C TRP A 649 3.63 -8.35 -32.05
N GLU A 650 4.19 -9.49 -32.44
CA GLU A 650 5.51 -9.95 -31.99
C GLU A 650 6.37 -10.40 -33.16
N GLN A 651 7.64 -10.00 -33.19
CA GLN A 651 8.61 -10.40 -34.22
C GLN A 651 8.09 -10.22 -35.66
N GLY A 652 7.27 -9.19 -35.90
CA GLY A 652 6.68 -8.88 -37.22
C GLY A 652 5.47 -9.73 -37.61
N HIS A 653 4.85 -10.44 -36.67
CA HIS A 653 3.67 -11.29 -36.91
C HIS A 653 2.51 -10.89 -35.98
N LEU A 654 1.29 -10.94 -36.53
CA LEU A 654 0.05 -10.76 -35.79
C LEU A 654 -0.43 -12.10 -35.24
N SER A 655 -0.85 -12.13 -33.98
CA SER A 655 -1.50 -13.28 -33.32
C SER A 655 -2.61 -12.82 -32.37
N GLY A 656 -3.36 -13.76 -31.80
CA GLY A 656 -4.47 -13.49 -30.88
C GLY A 656 -5.86 -13.74 -31.52
N PRO A 657 -6.94 -13.17 -30.97
CA PRO A 657 -6.92 -12.19 -29.88
C PRO A 657 -6.72 -12.82 -28.50
N GLU A 658 -5.84 -12.24 -27.70
CA GLU A 658 -5.55 -12.69 -26.32
C GLU A 658 -6.40 -11.93 -25.31
N GLN A 659 -6.53 -12.47 -24.09
CA GLN A 659 -7.21 -11.77 -23.00
C GLN A 659 -6.41 -10.51 -22.64
N ASN A 660 -7.04 -9.35 -22.80
CA ASN A 660 -6.39 -8.06 -22.61
C ASN A 660 -6.29 -7.70 -21.13
N LEU A 661 -5.06 -7.70 -20.61
CA LEU A 661 -4.73 -7.16 -19.30
C LEU A 661 -4.13 -5.75 -19.40
N PHE A 662 -3.95 -5.19 -20.61
CA PHE A 662 -3.14 -3.99 -20.83
C PHE A 662 -3.95 -2.69 -20.74
N HIS A 663 -3.35 -1.69 -20.10
CA HIS A 663 -3.92 -0.38 -19.85
C HIS A 663 -4.20 0.45 -21.12
N GLY A 664 -3.50 0.16 -22.22
CA GLY A 664 -3.63 0.88 -23.50
C GLY A 664 -5.05 0.86 -24.09
N GLY A 665 -5.88 -0.13 -23.71
CA GLY A 665 -7.25 -0.27 -24.17
C GLY A 665 -8.30 0.49 -23.36
N SER A 666 -7.91 1.20 -22.29
CA SER A 666 -8.81 1.80 -21.30
C SER A 666 -9.22 3.25 -21.63
N CYS A 667 -10.41 3.64 -21.15
CA CYS A 667 -10.84 5.04 -21.06
C CYS A 667 -11.74 5.28 -19.83
N TRP A 668 -11.79 6.52 -19.35
CA TRP A 668 -12.55 6.89 -18.16
C TRP A 668 -12.92 8.37 -18.14
N ARG A 669 -13.85 8.74 -17.26
CA ARG A 669 -14.20 10.14 -16.99
C ARG A 669 -13.23 10.78 -16.02
N ARG A 670 -12.89 12.05 -16.26
CA ARG A 670 -12.07 12.89 -15.37
C ARG A 670 -12.60 12.91 -13.94
N GLU A 671 -13.92 12.93 -13.77
CA GLU A 671 -14.58 12.86 -12.46
C GLU A 671 -14.08 11.67 -11.64
N LEU A 672 -14.14 10.46 -12.20
CA LEU A 672 -13.64 9.24 -11.55
C LEU A 672 -12.13 9.32 -11.27
N PHE A 673 -11.37 9.96 -12.16
CA PHE A 673 -9.94 10.19 -11.94
C PHE A 673 -9.66 11.12 -10.75
N VAL A 674 -10.52 12.13 -10.52
CA VAL A 674 -10.40 13.06 -9.39
C VAL A 674 -10.78 12.40 -8.07
N GLU A 675 -11.86 11.62 -8.05
CA GLU A 675 -12.35 10.91 -6.87
C GLU A 675 -11.33 9.89 -6.35
N THR A 676 -10.69 9.17 -7.27
CA THR A 676 -9.65 8.17 -6.95
C THR A 676 -8.28 8.78 -6.67
N HIS A 677 -8.14 10.10 -6.73
CA HIS A 677 -6.84 10.80 -6.69
C HIS A 677 -5.84 10.42 -7.80
N GLY A 678 -6.32 9.77 -8.87
CA GLY A 678 -5.56 9.44 -10.08
C GLY A 678 -4.47 8.39 -9.89
N TYR A 679 -3.49 8.36 -10.80
CA TYR A 679 -2.41 7.35 -10.75
C TYR A 679 -1.51 7.46 -9.51
N PRO A 680 -1.16 6.36 -8.84
CA PRO A 680 -0.13 6.38 -7.78
C PRO A 680 1.23 6.82 -8.32
N HIS A 681 2.07 7.43 -7.48
CA HIS A 681 3.40 7.92 -7.87
C HIS A 681 4.45 6.80 -7.94
N ILE A 682 4.14 5.74 -8.67
CA ILE A 682 4.98 4.55 -8.89
C ILE A 682 5.17 4.29 -10.38
N SER A 683 6.20 3.50 -10.71
CA SER A 683 6.57 3.20 -12.11
C SER A 683 6.09 1.84 -12.61
N THR A 684 5.89 0.87 -11.71
CA THR A 684 5.44 -0.49 -12.03
C THR A 684 4.13 -0.76 -11.32
N GLY A 685 3.11 -1.27 -12.01
CA GLY A 685 1.79 -1.55 -11.45
C GLY A 685 0.89 -0.32 -11.22
N TYR A 686 1.31 0.86 -11.71
CA TYR A 686 0.57 2.11 -11.58
C TYR A 686 -0.84 2.06 -12.20
N ASP A 687 -1.00 1.27 -13.25
CA ASP A 687 -2.25 1.02 -13.96
C ASP A 687 -3.19 0.11 -13.17
N LEU A 688 -2.66 -1.01 -12.65
CA LEU A 688 -3.43 -1.95 -11.83
C LEU A 688 -3.98 -1.29 -10.56
N GLU A 689 -3.16 -0.52 -9.87
CA GLU A 689 -3.56 0.19 -8.65
C GLU A 689 -4.58 1.31 -8.96
N PHE A 690 -4.43 2.03 -10.08
CA PHE A 690 -5.46 2.99 -10.50
C PHE A 690 -6.80 2.32 -10.86
N GLU A 691 -6.76 1.17 -11.54
CA GLU A 691 -7.96 0.38 -11.85
C GLU A 691 -8.64 -0.17 -10.58
N GLU A 692 -7.87 -0.53 -9.56
CA GLU A 692 -8.37 -0.95 -8.25
C GLU A 692 -9.04 0.22 -7.50
N LEU A 693 -8.41 1.40 -7.47
CA LEU A 693 -9.00 2.60 -6.90
C LEU A 693 -10.33 2.98 -7.57
N CYS A 694 -10.41 2.89 -8.90
CA CYS A 694 -11.67 3.11 -9.63
C CYS A 694 -12.77 2.14 -9.20
N ARG A 695 -12.40 0.87 -8.96
CA ARG A 695 -13.33 -0.17 -8.51
C ARG A 695 -13.78 0.06 -7.07
N ASP A 696 -12.89 0.50 -6.19
CA ASP A 696 -13.21 0.76 -4.79
C ASP A 696 -14.12 1.99 -4.64
N GLU A 697 -13.83 3.06 -5.39
CA GLU A 697 -14.62 4.31 -5.34
C GLU A 697 -16.00 4.14 -5.97
N ARG A 698 -16.07 3.41 -7.09
CA ARG A 698 -17.33 3.13 -7.80
C ARG A 698 -17.37 1.67 -8.25
N PRO A 699 -17.87 0.72 -7.44
CA PRO A 699 -17.87 -0.71 -7.77
C PRO A 699 -18.55 -1.10 -9.08
N THR A 700 -19.54 -0.32 -9.50
CA THR A 700 -20.27 -0.51 -10.77
C THR A 700 -19.59 0.19 -11.96
N SER A 701 -18.58 1.03 -11.73
CA SER A 701 -17.88 1.81 -12.76
C SER A 701 -17.12 0.95 -13.74
N PHE A 702 -16.62 -0.20 -13.27
CA PHE A 702 -15.64 -0.97 -13.98
C PHE A 702 -16.32 -2.01 -14.87
N GLN A 703 -16.44 -1.70 -16.16
CA GLN A 703 -16.99 -2.63 -17.16
C GLN A 703 -15.90 -3.12 -18.11
N ILE A 704 -15.64 -4.43 -18.05
CA ILE A 704 -14.91 -5.17 -19.06
C ILE A 704 -15.96 -5.76 -20.00
N GLN A 705 -16.02 -5.29 -21.25
CA GLN A 705 -16.96 -5.86 -22.22
C GLN A 705 -16.30 -6.99 -23.02
N PRO A 706 -16.99 -8.12 -23.20
CA PRO A 706 -16.63 -9.11 -24.21
C PRO A 706 -16.60 -8.48 -25.60
N MET A 707 -15.53 -8.71 -26.33
CA MET A 707 -15.37 -8.24 -27.70
C MET A 707 -15.24 -9.41 -28.66
N GLU A 708 -16.02 -9.37 -29.73
CA GLU A 708 -15.82 -10.24 -30.89
C GLU A 708 -14.53 -9.84 -31.63
N PRO A 709 -13.86 -10.76 -32.34
CA PRO A 709 -12.62 -10.47 -33.06
C PRO A 709 -12.71 -9.24 -33.98
N GLU A 710 -13.85 -9.05 -34.64
CA GLU A 710 -14.05 -7.94 -35.57
C GLU A 710 -14.12 -6.57 -34.87
N ASP A 711 -14.48 -6.56 -33.59
CA ASP A 711 -14.65 -5.34 -32.80
C ASP A 711 -13.34 -4.92 -32.11
N ILE A 712 -12.36 -5.82 -31.98
CA ILE A 712 -11.08 -5.56 -31.31
C ILE A 712 -10.31 -4.48 -32.06
N TYR A 713 -10.01 -3.40 -31.34
CA TYR A 713 -9.42 -2.18 -31.90
C TYR A 713 -7.96 -1.95 -31.45
N TYR A 714 -7.40 -2.83 -30.64
CA TYR A 714 -6.10 -2.64 -29.99
C TYR A 714 -5.13 -3.75 -30.34
N ILE A 715 -3.93 -3.37 -30.80
CA ILE A 715 -2.83 -4.27 -31.12
C ILE A 715 -1.67 -3.94 -30.19
N TYR A 716 -1.40 -4.84 -29.25
CA TYR A 716 -0.32 -4.74 -28.29
C TYR A 716 0.99 -5.19 -28.94
N ARG A 717 2.03 -4.34 -28.89
CA ARG A 717 3.35 -4.69 -29.45
C ARG A 717 4.26 -5.25 -28.37
N TRP A 718 4.88 -6.39 -28.62
CA TRP A 718 5.80 -7.02 -27.68
C TRP A 718 7.20 -7.20 -28.30
N ASN A 719 7.83 -8.35 -28.07
CA ASN A 719 9.24 -8.60 -28.33
C ASN A 719 9.60 -8.48 -29.84
N GLY A 720 10.77 -7.90 -30.12
CA GLY A 720 11.31 -7.77 -31.48
C GLY A 720 10.71 -6.63 -32.32
N THR A 721 9.95 -5.72 -31.72
CA THR A 721 9.27 -4.59 -32.40
C THR A 721 9.94 -3.24 -32.18
N GLY A 722 11.06 -3.21 -31.44
CA GLY A 722 11.69 -1.97 -30.98
C GLY A 722 11.09 -1.41 -29.68
N SER A 723 9.97 -1.96 -29.19
CA SER A 723 9.40 -1.65 -27.87
C SER A 723 10.31 -2.16 -26.74
N TYR A 724 10.38 -1.42 -25.64
CA TYR A 724 11.20 -1.76 -24.48
C TYR A 724 10.37 -1.73 -23.18
N HIS A 725 9.63 -2.81 -22.95
CA HIS A 725 8.68 -2.94 -21.84
C HIS A 725 9.35 -3.10 -20.47
N PHE A 726 8.75 -2.46 -19.46
CA PHE A 726 9.19 -2.51 -18.06
C PHE A 726 9.25 -3.94 -17.50
N SER A 727 8.27 -4.76 -17.86
CA SER A 727 8.16 -6.18 -17.46
C SER A 727 9.29 -7.07 -17.99
N VAL A 728 9.99 -6.64 -19.04
CA VAL A 728 11.15 -7.36 -19.61
C VAL A 728 12.46 -6.80 -19.07
N ILE A 729 12.57 -5.47 -18.98
CA ILE A 729 13.82 -4.78 -18.67
C ILE A 729 14.08 -4.72 -17.16
N GLY A 730 13.03 -4.80 -16.33
CA GLY A 730 13.07 -4.48 -14.91
C GLY A 730 12.77 -5.60 -13.91
N GLN A 731 13.19 -6.84 -14.18
CA GLN A 731 12.96 -7.97 -13.26
C GLN A 731 13.69 -7.85 -11.89
N ASN A 732 14.50 -6.80 -11.69
CA ASN A 732 15.32 -6.57 -10.50
C ASN A 732 14.82 -5.44 -9.60
N GLY A 733 13.66 -4.83 -9.88
CA GLY A 733 13.11 -3.70 -9.10
C GLY A 733 13.58 -2.31 -9.54
N HIS A 734 14.44 -2.19 -10.56
CA HIS A 734 14.96 -0.92 -11.09
C HIS A 734 14.47 -0.62 -12.53
N ALA A 735 13.25 -1.06 -12.86
CA ALA A 735 12.72 -1.03 -14.21
C ALA A 735 12.76 0.36 -14.88
N TYR A 736 12.53 1.43 -14.10
CA TYR A 736 12.49 2.80 -14.60
C TYR A 736 13.88 3.34 -14.98
N GLN A 737 14.92 2.98 -14.21
CA GLN A 737 16.31 3.31 -14.49
C GLN A 737 16.89 2.43 -15.59
N ASP A 738 16.54 1.15 -15.61
CA ASP A 738 17.01 0.20 -16.62
C ASP A 738 16.53 0.61 -18.02
N VAL A 739 15.29 1.12 -18.14
CA VAL A 739 14.80 1.74 -19.38
C VAL A 739 15.59 3.00 -19.73
N ALA A 740 15.95 3.84 -18.74
CA ALA A 740 16.81 5.01 -18.97
C ALA A 740 18.17 4.63 -19.56
N ALA A 741 18.81 3.65 -18.94
CA ALA A 741 20.11 3.14 -19.31
C ALA A 741 20.08 2.47 -20.69
N TYR A 742 19.01 1.70 -20.96
CA TYR A 742 18.78 1.13 -22.27
C TYR A 742 18.64 2.20 -23.35
N VAL A 743 17.81 3.23 -23.11
CA VAL A 743 17.66 4.36 -24.03
C VAL A 743 19.00 5.04 -24.27
N GLN A 744 19.75 5.36 -23.22
CA GLN A 744 21.08 5.96 -23.35
C GLN A 744 22.03 5.09 -24.17
N GLN A 745 22.02 3.76 -23.96
CA GLN A 745 22.81 2.83 -24.75
C GLN A 745 22.42 2.86 -26.24
N GLN A 746 21.13 2.95 -26.55
CA GLN A 746 20.67 3.08 -27.94
C GLN A 746 21.06 4.42 -28.56
N VAL A 747 21.10 5.50 -27.76
CA VAL A 747 21.61 6.81 -28.18
C VAL A 747 23.09 6.73 -28.52
N ASP A 748 23.90 6.12 -27.66
CA ASP A 748 25.35 5.96 -27.87
C ASP A 748 25.65 5.13 -29.13
N ARG A 749 24.75 4.20 -29.49
CA ARG A 749 24.80 3.40 -30.72
C ARG A 749 24.30 4.14 -31.96
N GLY A 750 23.74 5.34 -31.81
CA GLY A 750 23.14 6.12 -32.90
C GLY A 750 21.76 5.64 -33.34
N ASN A 751 21.10 4.77 -32.58
CA ASN A 751 19.79 4.20 -32.91
C ASN A 751 18.63 5.13 -32.51
N ILE A 752 18.81 6.00 -31.52
CA ILE A 752 17.81 6.98 -31.10
C ILE A 752 18.25 8.39 -31.48
N LYS A 753 17.48 9.04 -32.36
CA LYS A 753 17.71 10.42 -32.83
C LYS A 753 17.69 11.40 -31.66
N GLN A 754 18.61 12.37 -31.64
CA GLN A 754 18.71 13.43 -30.63
C GLN A 754 18.42 14.81 -31.24
N GLY A 755 18.09 15.78 -30.40
CA GLY A 755 17.84 17.18 -30.79
C GLY A 755 16.38 17.43 -31.21
N ARG A 756 16.17 18.46 -32.03
CA ARG A 756 14.82 18.80 -32.53
C ARG A 756 14.42 17.84 -33.65
N ILE A 757 13.28 17.18 -33.48
CA ILE A 757 12.78 16.15 -34.39
C ILE A 757 11.39 16.55 -34.86
N THR A 758 11.26 16.77 -36.17
CA THR A 758 9.95 16.91 -36.82
C THR A 758 9.36 15.53 -37.06
N LEU A 759 8.27 15.21 -36.37
CA LEU A 759 7.58 13.92 -36.49
C LEU A 759 6.90 13.80 -37.85
N LYS A 760 6.92 12.60 -38.43
CA LYS A 760 6.25 12.24 -39.68
C LYS A 760 5.36 11.01 -39.47
N PRO A 761 4.17 11.19 -38.87
CA PRO A 761 3.28 10.07 -38.58
C PRO A 761 2.92 9.26 -39.83
N HIS A 762 3.17 7.95 -39.77
CA HIS A 762 2.79 6.97 -40.79
C HIS A 762 2.74 5.59 -40.12
N TRP A 763 1.99 4.64 -40.65
CA TRP A 763 2.18 3.23 -40.27
C TRP A 763 3.26 2.57 -41.13
N GLN A 764 4.04 1.69 -40.53
CA GLN A 764 5.02 0.87 -41.25
C GLN A 764 4.37 -0.32 -41.97
N SER A 765 3.21 -0.76 -41.49
CA SER A 765 2.42 -1.85 -42.07
C SER A 765 0.95 -1.47 -42.15
N ASP A 766 0.21 -2.05 -43.08
CA ASP A 766 -1.24 -1.91 -43.12
C ASP A 766 -1.88 -2.82 -42.05
N TYR A 767 -1.89 -2.35 -40.79
CA TYR A 767 -2.40 -3.11 -39.66
C TYR A 767 -3.87 -3.48 -39.81
N GLN A 768 -4.66 -2.63 -40.48
CA GLN A 768 -6.06 -2.92 -40.77
C GLN A 768 -6.19 -4.07 -41.76
N ALA A 769 -5.42 -4.07 -42.86
CA ALA A 769 -5.41 -5.18 -43.81
C ALA A 769 -4.87 -6.48 -43.19
N LEU A 770 -3.89 -6.38 -42.29
CA LEU A 770 -3.33 -7.53 -41.56
C LEU A 770 -4.38 -8.17 -40.64
N VAL A 771 -5.10 -7.37 -39.85
CA VAL A 771 -6.21 -7.84 -39.01
C VAL A 771 -7.33 -8.40 -39.89
N GLN A 772 -7.70 -7.74 -40.98
CA GLN A 772 -8.71 -8.25 -41.90
C GLN A 772 -8.33 -9.60 -42.51
N SER A 773 -7.07 -9.74 -42.96
CA SER A 773 -6.56 -11.02 -43.47
C SER A 773 -6.56 -12.11 -42.40
N PHE A 774 -6.38 -11.75 -41.13
CA PHE A 774 -6.48 -12.69 -40.02
C PHE A 774 -7.94 -13.09 -39.76
N LEU A 775 -8.86 -12.12 -39.76
CA LEU A 775 -10.32 -12.33 -39.66
C LEU A 775 -10.85 -13.24 -40.77
N ASP A 776 -10.29 -13.13 -41.98
CA ASP A 776 -10.66 -13.95 -43.14
C ASP A 776 -10.04 -15.37 -43.10
N SER A 777 -9.12 -15.64 -42.17
CA SER A 777 -8.41 -16.92 -42.06
C SER A 777 -9.22 -18.01 -41.35
N ASP A 778 -8.92 -19.28 -41.63
CA ASP A 778 -9.54 -20.42 -40.93
C ASP A 778 -9.22 -20.46 -39.42
N GLN A 779 -8.19 -19.73 -38.96
CA GLN A 779 -7.87 -19.60 -37.53
C GLN A 779 -8.99 -18.85 -36.78
N VAL A 780 -9.66 -17.88 -37.41
CA VAL A 780 -10.80 -17.19 -36.80
C VAL A 780 -12.07 -18.04 -36.81
N LYS A 781 -12.22 -19.01 -37.72
CA LYS A 781 -13.30 -20.01 -37.64
C LYS A 781 -13.08 -20.98 -36.48
N GLN A 782 -11.85 -21.39 -36.21
CA GLN A 782 -11.50 -22.11 -34.98
C GLN A 782 -11.70 -21.24 -33.73
N PHE A 783 -11.39 -19.94 -33.80
CA PHE A 783 -11.64 -19.00 -32.71
C PHE A 783 -13.14 -18.82 -32.43
N LYS A 784 -13.99 -18.67 -33.45
CA LYS A 784 -15.45 -18.63 -33.30
C LYS A 784 -16.00 -19.93 -32.70
N ASN A 785 -15.38 -21.07 -33.00
CA ASN A 785 -15.68 -22.35 -32.35
C ASN A 785 -15.15 -22.47 -30.90
N THR A 786 -14.27 -21.56 -30.45
CA THR A 786 -13.88 -21.41 -29.03
C THR A 786 -14.71 -20.35 -28.29
N VAL A 787 -15.34 -19.40 -29.00
CA VAL A 787 -16.42 -18.55 -28.46
C VAL A 787 -17.71 -19.35 -28.31
N GLU A 788 -17.89 -20.39 -29.14
CA GLU A 788 -18.82 -21.50 -28.89
C GLU A 788 -18.52 -22.28 -27.59
N ASP A 789 -17.63 -21.85 -26.66
CA ASP A 789 -17.55 -22.38 -25.29
C ASP A 789 -18.37 -21.58 -24.26
N GLU A 790 -18.94 -20.42 -24.62
CA GLU A 790 -19.91 -19.77 -23.74
C GLU A 790 -21.21 -20.61 -23.69
N ILE A 791 -21.63 -20.96 -22.49
CA ILE A 791 -22.91 -21.63 -22.25
C ILE A 791 -24.00 -20.55 -22.43
N PRO A 792 -24.92 -20.68 -23.41
CA PRO A 792 -25.94 -19.66 -23.63
C PRO A 792 -26.80 -19.50 -22.38
N PHE A 793 -27.29 -18.30 -22.10
CA PHE A 793 -28.11 -18.03 -20.90
C PHE A 793 -29.59 -17.83 -21.26
N PRO A 794 -30.54 -18.54 -20.62
CA PRO A 794 -30.29 -19.61 -19.66
C PRO A 794 -29.67 -20.85 -20.34
N PRO A 795 -28.82 -21.64 -19.62
CA PRO A 795 -28.23 -22.86 -20.16
C PRO A 795 -29.30 -23.79 -20.73
N PRO A 796 -29.03 -24.53 -21.83
CA PRO A 796 -29.97 -25.51 -22.33
C PRO A 796 -30.19 -26.59 -21.26
N PHE A 797 -31.44 -27.06 -21.14
CA PHE A 797 -31.79 -28.15 -20.24
C PHE A 797 -31.39 -29.49 -20.84
N HIS A 798 -30.75 -30.32 -20.03
CA HIS A 798 -30.31 -31.66 -20.41
C HIS A 798 -30.86 -32.69 -19.43
N VAL A 799 -31.45 -33.77 -19.95
CA VAL A 799 -31.92 -34.86 -19.11
C VAL A 799 -30.70 -35.68 -18.65
N ILE A 800 -30.47 -35.68 -17.33
CA ILE A 800 -29.37 -36.43 -16.73
C ILE A 800 -29.82 -37.88 -16.51
N PRO A 801 -29.03 -38.89 -16.91
CA PRO A 801 -29.36 -40.29 -16.66
C PRO A 801 -29.53 -40.57 -15.16
N PRO A 802 -30.64 -41.19 -14.73
CA PRO A 802 -30.86 -41.50 -13.33
C PRO A 802 -30.05 -42.70 -12.86
N PRO A 803 -29.65 -42.76 -11.57
CA PRO A 803 -29.04 -43.94 -10.99
C PRO A 803 -29.96 -45.17 -11.10
N PRO A 804 -29.38 -46.39 -11.03
CA PRO A 804 -30.15 -47.62 -10.97
C PRO A 804 -31.16 -47.57 -9.80
N PRO A 805 -32.42 -48.01 -10.01
CA PRO A 805 -33.42 -47.99 -8.95
C PRO A 805 -33.06 -48.97 -7.84
N LEU A 806 -33.22 -48.54 -6.58
CA LEU A 806 -33.23 -49.45 -5.44
C LEU A 806 -34.55 -50.24 -5.39
N ALA A 807 -34.52 -51.42 -4.78
CA ALA A 807 -35.73 -52.22 -4.55
C ALA A 807 -36.65 -51.52 -3.51
N ASP A 808 -37.97 -51.72 -3.63
CA ASP A 808 -38.97 -51.02 -2.80
C ASP A 808 -38.78 -51.25 -1.29
N ASP A 809 -38.34 -52.45 -0.90
CA ASP A 809 -38.01 -52.80 0.49
C ASP A 809 -36.75 -52.08 0.98
N ALA A 810 -35.75 -51.92 0.12
CA ALA A 810 -34.57 -51.13 0.41
C ALA A 810 -34.92 -49.65 0.57
N ILE A 811 -35.79 -49.10 -0.30
CA ILE A 811 -36.27 -47.71 -0.22
C ILE A 811 -37.02 -47.47 1.10
N ALA A 812 -37.91 -48.38 1.49
CA ALA A 812 -38.65 -48.28 2.74
C ALA A 812 -37.74 -48.30 3.99
N GLY A 813 -36.56 -48.90 3.89
CA GLY A 813 -35.55 -48.96 4.96
C GLY A 813 -34.51 -47.84 4.95
N LEU A 814 -34.61 -46.85 4.04
CA LEU A 814 -33.60 -45.80 3.90
C LEU A 814 -33.58 -44.79 5.04
N PHE A 815 -34.72 -44.54 5.69
CA PHE A 815 -34.84 -43.57 6.77
C PHE A 815 -34.73 -44.28 8.14
N GLN A 816 -33.80 -43.85 8.97
CA GLN A 816 -33.48 -44.34 10.30
C GLN A 816 -33.37 -43.18 11.30
N GLY A 817 -34.32 -43.03 12.24
CA GLY A 817 -34.18 -42.01 13.30
C GLY A 817 -35.47 -41.61 14.00
N THR A 818 -35.40 -40.48 14.72
CA THR A 818 -36.53 -39.86 15.43
C THR A 818 -37.21 -38.73 14.64
N TYR A 819 -36.67 -38.36 13.48
CA TYR A 819 -37.26 -37.37 12.58
C TYR A 819 -38.29 -38.03 11.65
N PRO A 820 -39.21 -37.25 11.07
CA PRO A 820 -40.04 -37.75 9.96
C PRO A 820 -39.15 -38.25 8.82
N ALA A 821 -39.52 -39.36 8.18
CA ALA A 821 -38.88 -39.92 6.99
C ALA A 821 -39.05 -38.95 5.80
N LYS A 822 -38.21 -37.91 5.79
CA LYS A 822 -38.36 -36.67 5.02
C LYS A 822 -36.98 -36.14 4.66
N ILE A 823 -36.85 -35.57 3.47
CA ILE A 823 -35.66 -34.83 3.04
C ILE A 823 -35.98 -33.33 3.08
N SER A 824 -35.08 -32.53 3.65
CA SER A 824 -35.13 -31.07 3.57
C SER A 824 -34.05 -30.58 2.63
N VAL A 825 -34.43 -29.92 1.54
CA VAL A 825 -33.50 -29.28 0.61
C VAL A 825 -33.42 -27.79 0.93
N ILE A 826 -32.22 -27.25 1.10
CA ILE A 826 -31.96 -25.85 1.41
C ILE A 826 -31.24 -25.22 0.21
N LEU A 827 -31.85 -24.18 -0.37
CA LEU A 827 -31.37 -23.47 -1.54
C LEU A 827 -31.04 -22.01 -1.16
N PRO A 828 -29.75 -21.66 -0.93
CA PRO A 828 -29.35 -20.27 -0.81
C PRO A 828 -29.40 -19.61 -2.20
N ALA A 829 -30.20 -18.56 -2.35
CA ALA A 829 -30.40 -17.87 -3.61
C ALA A 829 -30.03 -16.39 -3.48
N ALA A 830 -29.16 -15.89 -4.36
CA ALA A 830 -28.88 -14.47 -4.49
C ALA A 830 -28.73 -14.11 -5.97
N ASN A 831 -29.68 -13.35 -6.52
CA ASN A 831 -29.67 -12.94 -7.93
C ASN A 831 -29.53 -14.11 -8.91
N GLU A 832 -30.40 -15.12 -8.73
CA GLU A 832 -30.34 -16.40 -9.44
C GLU A 832 -31.10 -16.40 -10.78
N SER A 833 -31.77 -15.30 -11.09
CA SER A 833 -32.59 -15.13 -12.29
C SER A 833 -33.56 -16.31 -12.47
N VAL A 834 -33.77 -16.75 -13.71
CA VAL A 834 -34.65 -17.87 -14.08
C VAL A 834 -34.14 -19.23 -13.59
N LEU A 835 -32.91 -19.33 -13.11
CA LEU A 835 -32.31 -20.61 -12.71
C LEU A 835 -32.86 -21.10 -11.36
N LEU A 836 -33.27 -20.19 -10.47
CA LEU A 836 -33.91 -20.57 -9.21
C LEU A 836 -35.20 -21.35 -9.46
N GLN A 837 -36.06 -20.84 -10.33
CA GLN A 837 -37.31 -21.52 -10.70
C GLN A 837 -37.05 -22.92 -11.25
N ARG A 838 -36.14 -23.02 -12.20
CA ARG A 838 -35.73 -24.30 -12.79
C ARG A 838 -35.20 -25.30 -11.75
N THR A 839 -34.43 -24.83 -10.77
CA THR A 839 -33.87 -25.70 -9.73
C THR A 839 -34.98 -26.18 -8.78
N VAL A 840 -35.87 -25.27 -8.35
CA VAL A 840 -37.00 -25.61 -7.46
C VAL A 840 -37.93 -26.63 -8.11
N GLU A 841 -38.34 -26.41 -9.37
CA GLU A 841 -39.23 -27.30 -10.10
C GLU A 841 -38.66 -28.73 -10.23
N GLN A 842 -37.34 -28.87 -10.40
CA GLN A 842 -36.68 -30.17 -10.45
C GLN A 842 -36.65 -30.88 -9.09
N PHE A 843 -36.43 -30.14 -8.00
CA PHE A 843 -36.52 -30.73 -6.67
C PHE A 843 -37.96 -31.17 -6.35
N GLU A 844 -38.96 -30.35 -6.69
CA GLU A 844 -40.37 -30.72 -6.51
C GLU A 844 -40.73 -31.99 -7.29
N ALA A 845 -40.20 -32.15 -8.50
CA ALA A 845 -40.48 -33.29 -9.36
C ALA A 845 -39.76 -34.59 -8.93
N THR A 846 -38.66 -34.51 -8.19
CA THR A 846 -37.78 -35.66 -7.92
C THR A 846 -37.70 -36.09 -6.47
N LEU A 847 -38.07 -35.21 -5.53
CA LEU A 847 -38.09 -35.53 -4.11
C LEU A 847 -39.25 -36.49 -3.76
N PRO A 848 -39.12 -37.29 -2.69
CA PRO A 848 -40.25 -38.02 -2.12
C PRO A 848 -41.38 -37.07 -1.67
N ASP A 849 -42.64 -37.47 -1.84
CA ASP A 849 -43.84 -36.65 -1.58
C ASP A 849 -43.87 -35.90 -0.23
N ASN A 850 -43.29 -36.48 0.84
CA ASN A 850 -43.29 -35.89 2.18
C ASN A 850 -42.13 -34.88 2.42
N SER A 851 -41.30 -34.61 1.41
CA SER A 851 -40.11 -33.75 1.48
C SER A 851 -40.44 -32.26 1.44
N GLU A 852 -39.47 -31.42 1.80
CA GLU A 852 -39.59 -29.97 1.72
C GLU A 852 -38.41 -29.31 1.03
N ILE A 853 -38.68 -28.14 0.46
CA ILE A 853 -37.69 -27.27 -0.17
C ILE A 853 -37.74 -25.93 0.59
N ILE A 854 -36.60 -25.47 1.06
CA ILE A 854 -36.44 -24.23 1.82
C ILE A 854 -35.54 -23.32 0.98
N VAL A 855 -36.16 -22.35 0.33
CA VAL A 855 -35.47 -21.33 -0.45
C VAL A 855 -35.17 -20.15 0.46
N VAL A 856 -33.89 -19.78 0.56
CA VAL A 856 -33.43 -18.62 1.31
C VAL A 856 -32.99 -17.56 0.30
N ASP A 857 -33.89 -16.63 0.00
CA ASP A 857 -33.63 -15.45 -0.81
C ASP A 857 -32.77 -14.46 0.00
N ASN A 858 -31.49 -14.48 -0.29
CA ASN A 858 -30.40 -13.85 0.44
C ASN A 858 -30.15 -12.41 -0.03
N GLY A 859 -31.22 -11.62 -0.14
CA GLY A 859 -31.19 -10.22 -0.57
C GLY A 859 -31.16 -10.02 -2.09
N SER A 860 -31.86 -10.85 -2.86
CA SER A 860 -31.92 -10.70 -4.33
C SER A 860 -32.65 -9.42 -4.74
N HIS A 861 -32.22 -8.83 -5.86
CA HIS A 861 -32.83 -7.63 -6.45
C HIS A 861 -33.23 -7.82 -7.92
N ASP A 862 -33.08 -9.02 -8.47
CA ASP A 862 -33.41 -9.37 -9.85
C ASP A 862 -34.81 -10.01 -10.01
N GLY A 863 -35.56 -10.15 -8.90
CA GLY A 863 -36.89 -10.76 -8.88
C GLY A 863 -36.87 -12.29 -9.02
N CYS A 864 -35.73 -12.97 -8.83
CA CYS A 864 -35.64 -14.42 -9.05
C CYS A 864 -36.61 -15.25 -8.21
N ALA A 865 -37.00 -14.75 -7.03
CA ALA A 865 -37.93 -15.44 -6.11
C ALA A 865 -39.41 -15.06 -6.32
N ASP A 866 -39.73 -14.15 -7.24
CA ASP A 866 -41.09 -13.61 -7.41
C ASP A 866 -42.14 -14.70 -7.69
N PHE A 867 -41.75 -15.75 -8.41
CA PHE A 867 -42.65 -16.88 -8.70
C PHE A 867 -43.11 -17.61 -7.42
N LEU A 868 -42.25 -17.70 -6.40
CA LEU A 868 -42.57 -18.33 -5.10
C LEU A 868 -43.41 -17.43 -4.19
N VAL A 869 -43.34 -16.11 -4.41
CA VAL A 869 -44.21 -15.14 -3.72
C VAL A 869 -45.61 -15.20 -4.34
N ALA A 870 -45.69 -15.32 -5.66
CA ALA A 870 -46.95 -15.35 -6.40
C ALA A 870 -47.73 -16.66 -6.18
N ASP A 871 -47.08 -17.81 -6.36
CA ASP A 871 -47.70 -19.13 -6.25
C ASP A 871 -46.63 -20.19 -5.94
N ARG A 872 -46.62 -20.71 -4.71
CA ARG A 872 -45.70 -21.78 -4.29
C ARG A 872 -46.47 -22.97 -3.73
N SER A 873 -45.96 -24.17 -4.00
CA SER A 873 -46.48 -25.41 -3.43
C SER A 873 -46.35 -25.43 -1.90
N ALA A 874 -47.20 -26.21 -1.23
CA ALA A 874 -47.26 -26.27 0.23
C ALA A 874 -45.97 -26.83 0.88
N ASN A 875 -45.19 -27.60 0.12
CA ASN A 875 -43.90 -28.17 0.50
C ASN A 875 -42.70 -27.25 0.20
N VAL A 876 -42.93 -26.04 -0.33
CA VAL A 876 -41.90 -25.04 -0.59
C VAL A 876 -42.02 -23.89 0.41
N HIS A 877 -40.95 -23.65 1.16
CA HIS A 877 -40.80 -22.56 2.11
C HIS A 877 -39.87 -21.50 1.53
N LEU A 878 -40.28 -20.23 1.60
CA LEU A 878 -39.48 -19.09 1.18
C LEU A 878 -39.14 -18.25 2.40
N ILE A 879 -37.85 -18.03 2.64
CA ILE A 879 -37.33 -17.04 3.58
C ILE A 879 -36.72 -15.91 2.75
N GLN A 880 -37.18 -14.67 2.97
CA GLN A 880 -36.61 -13.50 2.31
C GLN A 880 -35.91 -12.63 3.33
N THR A 881 -34.70 -12.20 2.99
CA THR A 881 -33.86 -11.35 3.83
C THR A 881 -33.66 -10.01 3.13
N THR A 882 -33.61 -8.92 3.91
CA THR A 882 -33.42 -7.57 3.37
C THR A 882 -31.94 -7.23 3.16
N GLU A 883 -31.05 -7.92 3.86
CA GLU A 883 -29.60 -7.80 3.79
C GLU A 883 -29.01 -9.19 3.56
N SER A 884 -27.86 -9.27 2.87
CA SER A 884 -27.20 -10.54 2.60
C SER A 884 -26.60 -11.14 3.88
N LEU A 885 -26.99 -12.37 4.20
CA LEU A 885 -26.45 -13.19 5.28
C LEU A 885 -25.12 -13.88 4.90
N GLY A 886 -24.67 -13.74 3.65
CA GLY A 886 -23.67 -14.64 3.05
C GLY A 886 -24.17 -16.08 2.89
N VAL A 887 -23.39 -16.92 2.21
CA VAL A 887 -23.78 -18.29 1.86
C VAL A 887 -23.87 -19.19 3.09
N ALA A 888 -22.90 -19.14 4.01
CA ALA A 888 -22.95 -19.90 5.26
C ALA A 888 -24.17 -19.50 6.12
N GLY A 889 -24.42 -18.19 6.25
CA GLY A 889 -25.58 -17.66 6.97
C GLY A 889 -26.91 -18.06 6.35
N ALA A 890 -27.04 -17.99 5.03
CA ALA A 890 -28.25 -18.41 4.32
C ALA A 890 -28.51 -19.93 4.47
N ARG A 891 -27.47 -20.76 4.36
CA ARG A 891 -27.58 -22.21 4.60
C ARG A 891 -28.02 -22.52 6.03
N ASN A 892 -27.41 -21.87 7.02
CA ASN A 892 -27.78 -22.06 8.43
C ASN A 892 -29.20 -21.57 8.74
N CYS A 893 -29.63 -20.44 8.16
CA CYS A 893 -30.99 -19.93 8.29
C CYS A 893 -32.03 -20.94 7.75
N GLY A 894 -31.74 -21.57 6.60
CA GLY A 894 -32.59 -22.64 6.08
C GLY A 894 -32.60 -23.88 6.98
N LEU A 895 -31.46 -24.22 7.58
CA LEU A 895 -31.33 -25.37 8.48
C LEU A 895 -32.21 -25.23 9.74
N ASP A 896 -32.38 -24.02 10.26
CA ASP A 896 -33.24 -23.77 11.43
C ASP A 896 -34.70 -24.15 11.20
N LEU A 897 -35.16 -24.18 9.94
CA LEU A 897 -36.51 -24.62 9.55
C LEU A 897 -36.57 -26.09 9.12
N ALA A 898 -35.44 -26.73 8.82
CA ALA A 898 -35.42 -28.08 8.27
C ALA A 898 -35.95 -29.11 9.27
N GLN A 899 -36.85 -29.99 8.81
CA GLN A 899 -37.48 -31.04 9.62
C GLN A 899 -37.14 -32.45 9.15
N GLY A 900 -36.44 -32.58 8.02
CA GLY A 900 -36.03 -33.83 7.43
C GLY A 900 -35.01 -34.57 8.27
N GLU A 901 -35.02 -35.89 8.17
CA GLU A 901 -33.97 -36.75 8.71
C GLU A 901 -32.67 -36.58 7.93
N ILE A 902 -32.79 -36.28 6.64
CA ILE A 902 -31.69 -35.94 5.73
C ILE A 902 -31.84 -34.48 5.32
N VAL A 903 -30.74 -33.73 5.42
CA VAL A 903 -30.66 -32.34 5.00
C VAL A 903 -29.72 -32.25 3.81
N VAL A 904 -30.16 -31.55 2.77
CA VAL A 904 -29.41 -31.34 1.54
C VAL A 904 -29.20 -29.85 1.34
N PHE A 905 -27.95 -29.43 1.21
CA PHE A 905 -27.58 -28.08 0.80
C PHE A 905 -27.22 -28.12 -0.68
N ALA A 906 -27.90 -27.33 -1.49
CA ALA A 906 -27.68 -27.29 -2.93
C ALA A 906 -27.72 -25.85 -3.44
N ASP A 907 -26.84 -25.49 -4.36
CA ASP A 907 -26.89 -24.18 -5.01
C ASP A 907 -28.18 -24.04 -5.83
N ALA A 908 -28.69 -22.81 -5.95
CA ALA A 908 -29.96 -22.49 -6.61
C ALA A 908 -29.91 -22.46 -8.15
N HIS A 909 -28.89 -23.07 -8.76
CA HIS A 909 -28.65 -23.08 -10.21
C HIS A 909 -28.06 -24.42 -10.67
N ILE A 910 -28.79 -25.51 -10.41
CA ILE A 910 -28.37 -26.88 -10.74
C ILE A 910 -29.44 -27.66 -11.51
N ASP A 911 -29.00 -28.68 -12.25
CA ASP A 911 -29.88 -29.75 -12.77
C ASP A 911 -29.56 -31.07 -12.09
N LEU A 912 -30.60 -31.85 -11.84
CA LEU A 912 -30.50 -33.12 -11.13
C LEU A 912 -31.25 -34.26 -11.84
N PRO A 913 -30.74 -35.50 -11.77
CA PRO A 913 -31.42 -36.67 -12.31
C PRO A 913 -32.56 -37.11 -11.40
N GLU A 914 -33.55 -37.83 -11.94
CA GLU A 914 -34.50 -38.57 -11.09
C GLU A 914 -33.77 -39.54 -10.15
N ARG A 915 -34.38 -39.89 -9.00
CA ARG A 915 -33.85 -40.86 -8.03
C ARG A 915 -32.47 -40.53 -7.44
N TRP A 916 -31.95 -39.32 -7.64
CA TRP A 916 -30.65 -38.86 -7.09
C TRP A 916 -30.51 -39.12 -5.59
N TRP A 917 -31.59 -39.00 -4.82
CA TRP A 917 -31.56 -39.10 -3.37
C TRP A 917 -31.37 -40.54 -2.87
N GLN A 918 -31.76 -41.57 -3.64
CA GLN A 918 -31.72 -42.97 -3.19
C GLN A 918 -30.30 -43.43 -2.81
N PRO A 919 -29.29 -43.36 -3.70
CA PRO A 919 -27.92 -43.75 -3.36
C PRO A 919 -27.26 -42.81 -2.34
N MET A 920 -27.66 -41.54 -2.30
CA MET A 920 -27.17 -40.58 -1.29
C MET A 920 -27.58 -40.99 0.12
N VAL A 921 -28.87 -41.24 0.33
CA VAL A 921 -29.40 -41.67 1.63
C VAL A 921 -28.89 -43.07 1.99
N ALA A 922 -28.81 -43.98 1.02
CA ALA A 922 -28.23 -45.32 1.24
C ALA A 922 -26.78 -45.26 1.74
N THR A 923 -25.98 -44.33 1.21
CA THR A 923 -24.60 -44.12 1.64
C THR A 923 -24.54 -43.49 3.04
N LEU A 924 -25.42 -42.52 3.32
CA LEU A 924 -25.54 -41.90 4.65
C LEU A 924 -26.06 -42.85 5.74
N ASN A 925 -26.62 -44.03 5.41
CA ASN A 925 -26.96 -45.04 6.42
C ASN A 925 -25.73 -45.70 7.06
N ARG A 926 -24.54 -45.43 6.54
CA ARG A 926 -23.28 -45.81 7.16
C ARG A 926 -22.97 -44.80 8.28
N PRO A 927 -22.96 -45.20 9.57
CA PRO A 927 -22.81 -44.25 10.67
C PRO A 927 -21.54 -43.40 10.59
N GLU A 928 -20.45 -43.99 10.07
CA GLU A 928 -19.17 -43.31 9.87
C GLU A 928 -19.24 -42.19 8.81
N VAL A 929 -20.10 -42.31 7.81
CA VAL A 929 -20.23 -41.31 6.73
C VAL A 929 -21.07 -40.14 7.23
N GLY A 930 -20.46 -38.97 7.35
CA GLY A 930 -21.13 -37.75 7.83
C GLY A 930 -21.64 -36.84 6.72
N VAL A 931 -20.95 -36.79 5.58
CA VAL A 931 -21.29 -35.94 4.42
C VAL A 931 -21.16 -36.75 3.14
N VAL A 932 -22.10 -36.58 2.22
CA VAL A 932 -22.00 -37.12 0.85
C VAL A 932 -22.23 -36.04 -0.21
N GLY A 933 -21.57 -36.18 -1.36
CA GLY A 933 -21.77 -35.32 -2.54
C GLY A 933 -21.78 -36.10 -3.85
N PRO A 934 -22.46 -35.59 -4.90
CA PRO A 934 -22.52 -36.22 -6.22
C PRO A 934 -21.25 -35.96 -7.05
N GLY A 935 -21.18 -36.58 -8.24
CA GLY A 935 -20.39 -36.04 -9.34
C GLY A 935 -20.96 -34.69 -9.79
N ILE A 936 -20.09 -33.72 -10.07
CA ILE A 936 -20.45 -32.37 -10.52
C ILE A 936 -20.04 -32.21 -11.99
N GLY A 937 -21.02 -32.05 -12.87
CA GLY A 937 -20.82 -31.75 -14.29
C GLY A 937 -21.18 -30.30 -14.63
N VAL A 938 -21.01 -29.92 -15.89
CA VAL A 938 -21.24 -28.55 -16.37
C VAL A 938 -22.66 -28.42 -16.95
N MET A 939 -23.47 -27.53 -16.39
CA MET A 939 -24.82 -27.24 -16.91
C MET A 939 -24.74 -26.68 -18.33
N GLY A 940 -25.62 -27.15 -19.20
CA GLY A 940 -25.64 -26.76 -20.62
C GLY A 940 -24.64 -27.50 -21.51
N ARG A 941 -23.62 -28.14 -20.92
CA ARG A 941 -22.61 -28.97 -21.60
C ARG A 941 -22.34 -30.28 -20.85
N PRO A 942 -23.33 -31.19 -20.79
CA PRO A 942 -23.17 -32.46 -20.07
C PRO A 942 -22.09 -33.38 -20.66
N GLU A 943 -21.62 -33.12 -21.88
CA GLU A 943 -20.51 -33.81 -22.53
C GLU A 943 -19.13 -33.43 -21.97
N HIS A 944 -19.03 -32.33 -21.19
CA HIS A 944 -17.80 -31.96 -20.48
C HIS A 944 -17.52 -32.93 -19.31
N SER A 945 -16.26 -32.95 -18.85
CA SER A 945 -15.82 -33.86 -17.79
C SER A 945 -16.54 -33.61 -16.46
N VAL A 946 -17.08 -34.68 -15.88
CA VAL A 946 -17.65 -34.68 -14.52
C VAL A 946 -16.52 -34.80 -13.49
N SER A 947 -16.62 -34.02 -12.41
CA SER A 947 -15.68 -34.04 -11.27
C SER A 947 -16.29 -34.75 -10.06
N TYR A 948 -15.49 -35.50 -9.33
CA TYR A 948 -15.88 -36.40 -8.24
C TYR A 948 -15.06 -36.10 -6.98
N GLY A 949 -15.40 -35.01 -6.29
CA GLY A 949 -14.67 -34.51 -5.12
C GLY A 949 -13.45 -33.63 -5.47
N GLN A 950 -12.76 -33.16 -4.44
CA GLN A 950 -11.64 -32.22 -4.55
C GLN A 950 -10.47 -32.60 -3.64
N TYR A 951 -9.24 -32.39 -4.11
CA TYR A 951 -8.02 -32.36 -3.28
C TYR A 951 -7.81 -31.01 -2.63
N ILE A 952 -7.23 -31.00 -1.43
CA ILE A 952 -6.84 -29.79 -0.71
C ILE A 952 -5.44 -29.39 -1.18
N THR A 953 -5.35 -28.26 -1.88
CA THR A 953 -4.09 -27.72 -2.40
C THR A 953 -3.36 -26.96 -1.30
N PHE A 954 -2.42 -27.64 -0.62
CA PHE A 954 -1.65 -27.05 0.47
C PHE A 954 -0.37 -26.35 -0.04
N PRO A 955 0.05 -25.19 0.51
CA PRO A 955 -0.48 -24.45 1.67
C PRO A 955 -1.57 -23.40 1.39
N LYS A 956 -2.02 -23.22 0.14
CA LYS A 956 -2.99 -22.16 -0.22
C LYS A 956 -4.46 -22.50 0.08
N LEU A 957 -4.73 -23.75 0.45
CA LEU A 957 -6.05 -24.29 0.78
C LEU A 957 -7.10 -24.13 -0.34
N GLY A 958 -6.66 -24.19 -1.60
CA GLY A 958 -7.57 -24.25 -2.75
C GLY A 958 -8.09 -25.66 -3.04
N GLY A 959 -9.28 -25.78 -3.64
CA GLY A 959 -9.82 -27.06 -4.10
C GLY A 959 -9.39 -27.39 -5.53
N THR A 960 -8.75 -28.55 -5.75
CA THR A 960 -8.46 -29.06 -7.10
C THR A 960 -9.41 -30.22 -7.41
N TRP A 961 -10.23 -30.08 -8.44
CA TRP A 961 -11.21 -31.10 -8.84
C TRP A 961 -10.56 -32.42 -9.26
N TRP A 962 -11.16 -33.52 -8.84
CA TRP A 962 -10.72 -34.86 -9.21
C TRP A 962 -11.66 -35.49 -10.24
N SER A 963 -11.16 -35.85 -11.42
CA SER A 963 -11.98 -36.41 -12.51
C SER A 963 -12.17 -37.93 -12.50
N LYS A 964 -11.65 -38.65 -11.50
CA LYS A 964 -11.69 -40.12 -11.50
C LYS A 964 -13.01 -40.64 -10.92
N GLN A 965 -13.90 -41.08 -11.80
CA GLN A 965 -15.08 -41.85 -11.38
C GLN A 965 -14.65 -43.23 -10.83
N ARG A 966 -15.33 -43.69 -9.78
CA ARG A 966 -15.26 -45.07 -9.28
C ARG A 966 -16.66 -45.68 -9.36
N ASP A 967 -16.76 -47.00 -9.29
CA ASP A 967 -18.03 -47.72 -9.46
C ASP A 967 -18.92 -47.74 -8.20
N THR A 968 -18.38 -47.34 -7.05
CA THR A 968 -19.07 -47.36 -5.75
C THR A 968 -18.67 -46.13 -4.94
N PRO A 969 -19.49 -45.71 -3.95
CA PRO A 969 -19.19 -44.55 -3.10
C PRO A 969 -17.83 -44.69 -2.39
N TYR A 970 -17.12 -43.57 -2.25
CA TYR A 970 -15.75 -43.58 -1.73
C TYR A 970 -15.36 -42.28 -1.01
N PRO A 971 -14.38 -42.31 -0.08
CA PRO A 971 -13.97 -41.13 0.67
C PRO A 971 -13.22 -40.12 -0.20
N ALA A 972 -13.43 -38.84 0.08
CA ALA A 972 -12.73 -37.70 -0.51
C ALA A 972 -12.31 -36.69 0.57
N PRO A 973 -11.18 -35.98 0.39
CA PRO A 973 -10.73 -35.00 1.39
C PRO A 973 -11.67 -33.79 1.47
N SER A 974 -12.23 -33.35 0.35
CA SER A 974 -13.25 -32.30 0.28
C SER A 974 -14.27 -32.58 -0.82
N LEU A 975 -15.47 -32.06 -0.66
CA LEU A 975 -16.52 -31.98 -1.69
C LEU A 975 -16.65 -30.53 -2.15
N GLY A 976 -17.21 -30.31 -3.35
CA GLY A 976 -17.57 -28.97 -3.79
C GLY A 976 -18.89 -28.52 -3.15
N GLY A 977 -18.95 -27.28 -2.68
CA GLY A 977 -20.08 -26.73 -1.93
C GLY A 977 -21.42 -26.64 -2.67
N GLY A 978 -21.44 -26.88 -3.99
CA GLY A 978 -22.65 -26.76 -4.79
C GLY A 978 -23.72 -27.82 -4.51
N PHE A 979 -23.35 -28.96 -3.90
CA PHE A 979 -24.30 -29.98 -3.47
C PHE A 979 -23.71 -30.88 -2.37
N MET A 980 -24.32 -30.90 -1.18
CA MET A 980 -23.95 -31.80 -0.08
C MET A 980 -25.18 -32.29 0.67
N ALA A 981 -25.19 -33.58 1.02
CA ALA A 981 -26.24 -34.19 1.83
C ALA A 981 -25.67 -34.79 3.13
N MET A 982 -26.40 -34.63 4.23
CA MET A 982 -26.00 -35.05 5.57
C MET A 982 -27.20 -35.55 6.37
N ARG A 983 -26.95 -36.40 7.36
CA ARG A 983 -27.97 -36.70 8.37
C ARG A 983 -28.15 -35.50 9.30
N HIS A 984 -29.39 -35.21 9.66
CA HIS A 984 -29.72 -34.09 10.54
C HIS A 984 -29.14 -34.29 11.95
N ASP A 985 -29.12 -35.52 12.46
CA ASP A 985 -28.51 -35.82 13.76
C ASP A 985 -26.99 -35.59 13.76
N THR A 986 -26.29 -35.94 12.67
CA THR A 986 -24.88 -35.62 12.47
C THR A 986 -24.66 -34.12 12.42
N LEU A 987 -25.50 -33.35 11.71
CA LEU A 987 -25.41 -31.88 11.70
C LEU A 987 -25.55 -31.29 13.10
N LYS A 988 -26.48 -31.81 13.93
CA LYS A 988 -26.63 -31.36 15.32
C LYS A 988 -25.43 -31.69 16.19
N GLN A 989 -24.76 -32.82 15.92
CA GLN A 989 -23.60 -33.27 16.69
C GLN A 989 -22.29 -32.63 16.25
N ALA A 990 -22.08 -32.47 14.94
CA ALA A 990 -20.85 -31.95 14.34
C ALA A 990 -20.85 -30.43 14.23
N GLY A 991 -22.02 -29.82 13.99
CA GLY A 991 -22.21 -28.43 13.64
C GLY A 991 -22.50 -28.25 12.15
N ALA A 992 -23.20 -27.16 11.80
CA ALA A 992 -23.46 -26.75 10.43
C ALA A 992 -22.36 -25.81 9.91
N PHE A 993 -22.61 -25.02 8.87
CA PHE A 993 -21.59 -24.11 8.32
C PHE A 993 -21.13 -23.10 9.36
N ASP A 994 -19.86 -22.73 9.31
CA ASP A 994 -19.28 -21.77 10.23
C ASP A 994 -19.87 -20.36 10.03
N ALA A 995 -20.64 -19.89 11.01
CA ALA A 995 -21.32 -18.59 10.96
C ALA A 995 -20.34 -17.41 10.97
N GLY A 996 -19.09 -17.63 11.38
CA GLY A 996 -18.03 -16.64 11.29
C GLY A 996 -17.47 -16.45 9.89
N MET A 997 -17.96 -17.15 8.86
CA MET A 997 -17.53 -16.99 7.46
C MET A 997 -18.52 -16.11 6.67
N PRO A 998 -18.27 -14.78 6.55
CA PRO A 998 -19.16 -13.88 5.84
C PRO A 998 -19.07 -14.07 4.32
N GLU A 999 -20.07 -13.52 3.63
CA GLU A 999 -20.18 -13.50 2.16
C GLU A 999 -20.06 -14.89 1.53
N TRP A 1000 -18.91 -15.27 1.00
CA TRP A 1000 -18.72 -16.52 0.26
C TRP A 1000 -17.27 -16.99 0.30
N GLY A 1001 -17.08 -18.32 0.35
CA GLY A 1001 -15.80 -18.99 0.10
C GLY A 1001 -15.33 -19.82 1.29
N SER A 1002 -14.86 -21.03 0.99
CA SER A 1002 -14.21 -21.97 1.92
C SER A 1002 -15.09 -22.55 3.04
N GLU A 1003 -16.39 -22.24 3.07
CA GLU A 1003 -17.32 -22.79 4.06
C GLU A 1003 -17.60 -24.28 3.86
N ASP A 1004 -17.53 -24.75 2.61
CA ASP A 1004 -17.61 -26.16 2.22
C ASP A 1004 -16.35 -26.93 2.62
N LEU A 1005 -15.18 -26.32 2.39
CA LEU A 1005 -13.88 -26.86 2.78
C LEU A 1005 -13.77 -26.99 4.31
N GLU A 1006 -14.14 -25.94 5.06
CA GLU A 1006 -14.16 -25.97 6.53
C GLU A 1006 -14.98 -27.15 7.05
N LEU A 1007 -16.21 -27.29 6.54
CA LEU A 1007 -17.13 -28.32 6.97
C LEU A 1007 -16.57 -29.72 6.69
N CYS A 1008 -16.00 -29.94 5.51
CA CYS A 1008 -15.39 -31.22 5.14
C CYS A 1008 -14.20 -31.58 6.07
N ILE A 1009 -13.28 -30.63 6.30
CA ILE A 1009 -12.14 -30.82 7.19
C ILE A 1009 -12.63 -31.12 8.61
N ARG A 1010 -13.56 -30.32 9.14
CA ARG A 1010 -14.08 -30.49 10.49
C ARG A 1010 -14.70 -31.88 10.68
N TYR A 1011 -15.48 -32.36 9.71
CA TYR A 1011 -16.12 -33.67 9.79
C TYR A 1011 -15.08 -34.80 9.85
N TRP A 1012 -14.03 -34.73 9.01
CA TRP A 1012 -12.91 -35.67 9.10
C TRP A 1012 -12.27 -35.68 10.49
N LEU A 1013 -11.97 -34.50 11.05
CA LEU A 1013 -11.30 -34.36 12.35
C LEU A 1013 -12.18 -34.78 13.54
N LEU A 1014 -13.50 -34.63 13.41
CA LEU A 1014 -14.49 -35.13 14.39
C LEU A 1014 -14.77 -36.64 14.25
N GLY A 1015 -14.12 -37.32 13.31
CA GLY A 1015 -14.20 -38.78 13.16
C GLY A 1015 -15.24 -39.26 12.16
N TYR A 1016 -16.00 -38.36 11.56
CA TYR A 1016 -16.87 -38.69 10.43
C TYR A 1016 -16.08 -38.79 9.14
N GLU A 1017 -16.72 -39.30 8.09
CA GLU A 1017 -16.14 -39.43 6.76
C GLU A 1017 -16.93 -38.59 5.74
N VAL A 1018 -16.22 -38.10 4.73
CA VAL A 1018 -16.75 -37.30 3.64
C VAL A 1018 -16.63 -38.09 2.34
N TRP A 1019 -17.74 -38.39 1.67
CA TRP A 1019 -17.79 -39.37 0.57
C TRP A 1019 -18.39 -38.79 -0.71
N VAL A 1020 -17.86 -39.25 -1.85
CA VAL A 1020 -18.48 -39.03 -3.16
C VAL A 1020 -19.37 -40.23 -3.49
N VAL A 1021 -20.57 -39.95 -4.03
CA VAL A 1021 -21.52 -40.94 -4.55
C VAL A 1021 -21.53 -40.83 -6.08
N PRO A 1022 -20.66 -41.58 -6.77
CA PRO A 1022 -20.39 -41.41 -8.21
C PRO A 1022 -21.54 -41.87 -9.12
N GLU A 1023 -22.55 -42.56 -8.58
CA GLU A 1023 -23.77 -42.95 -9.31
C GLU A 1023 -24.71 -41.79 -9.59
N VAL A 1024 -24.53 -40.65 -8.91
CA VAL A 1024 -25.33 -39.44 -9.09
C VAL A 1024 -24.46 -38.35 -9.69
N THR A 1025 -24.93 -37.74 -10.77
CA THR A 1025 -24.32 -36.55 -11.36
C THR A 1025 -25.29 -35.40 -11.27
N VAL A 1026 -24.85 -34.26 -10.73
CA VAL A 1026 -25.57 -32.98 -10.75
C VAL A 1026 -24.85 -32.05 -11.70
N LEU A 1027 -25.57 -31.34 -12.57
CA LEU A 1027 -24.97 -30.33 -13.44
C LEU A 1027 -25.05 -28.97 -12.77
N HIS A 1028 -23.91 -28.34 -12.56
CA HIS A 1028 -23.81 -27.02 -11.93
C HIS A 1028 -23.56 -25.94 -12.99
N TYR A 1029 -24.20 -24.77 -12.83
CA TYR A 1029 -23.93 -23.62 -13.69
C TYR A 1029 -22.68 -22.85 -13.21
N PHE A 1030 -21.52 -23.21 -13.77
CA PHE A 1030 -20.26 -22.51 -13.52
C PHE A 1030 -20.25 -21.15 -14.21
N ARG A 1031 -20.34 -20.08 -13.41
CA ARG A 1031 -20.34 -18.70 -13.91
C ARG A 1031 -18.93 -18.23 -14.26
N THR A 1032 -18.77 -17.58 -15.41
CA THR A 1032 -17.52 -16.87 -15.77
C THR A 1032 -17.32 -15.59 -14.96
N THR A 1033 -18.43 -14.99 -14.49
CA THR A 1033 -18.44 -13.86 -13.56
C THR A 1033 -19.48 -14.09 -12.47
N ASN A 1034 -19.08 -13.98 -11.20
CA ASN A 1034 -20.02 -14.10 -10.08
C ASN A 1034 -20.74 -12.75 -9.88
N PRO A 1035 -22.08 -12.66 -9.95
CA PRO A 1035 -22.82 -11.42 -9.70
C PRO A 1035 -22.74 -10.96 -8.24
N ASN A 1036 -22.45 -11.87 -7.31
CA ASN A 1036 -22.30 -11.60 -5.88
C ASN A 1036 -20.83 -11.79 -5.47
N LYS A 1037 -19.92 -10.99 -6.06
CA LYS A 1037 -18.48 -11.12 -5.76
C LYS A 1037 -18.23 -10.83 -4.28
N ALA A 1038 -17.71 -11.83 -3.57
CA ALA A 1038 -17.15 -11.60 -2.25
C ALA A 1038 -15.90 -10.73 -2.35
N ARG A 1039 -15.68 -9.90 -1.33
CA ARG A 1039 -14.45 -9.12 -1.19
C ARG A 1039 -13.27 -10.07 -0.99
N TRP A 1040 -12.17 -9.82 -1.69
CA TRP A 1040 -11.01 -10.71 -1.62
C TRP A 1040 -10.44 -10.86 -0.19
N GLN A 1041 -10.47 -9.78 0.60
CA GLN A 1041 -10.15 -9.80 2.03
C GLN A 1041 -11.02 -10.77 2.85
N VAL A 1042 -12.29 -10.96 2.47
CA VAL A 1042 -13.23 -11.90 3.12
C VAL A 1042 -12.90 -13.34 2.74
N VAL A 1043 -12.54 -13.59 1.47
CA VAL A 1043 -12.09 -14.91 1.03
C VAL A 1043 -10.81 -15.32 1.77
N SER A 1044 -9.84 -14.41 1.86
CA SER A 1044 -8.60 -14.62 2.63
C SER A 1044 -8.86 -14.79 4.13
N HIS A 1045 -9.82 -14.06 4.69
CA HIS A 1045 -10.31 -14.25 6.06
C HIS A 1045 -10.86 -15.67 6.27
N ASN A 1046 -11.74 -16.15 5.38
CA ASN A 1046 -12.35 -17.48 5.52
C ASN A 1046 -11.30 -18.59 5.42
N LEU A 1047 -10.33 -18.48 4.50
CA LEU A 1047 -9.20 -19.42 4.38
C LEU A 1047 -8.31 -19.42 5.65
N LEU A 1048 -8.03 -18.24 6.21
CA LEU A 1048 -7.31 -18.13 7.48
C LEU A 1048 -8.09 -18.76 8.62
N ARG A 1049 -9.40 -18.54 8.66
CA ARG A 1049 -10.29 -19.12 9.66
C ARG A 1049 -10.32 -20.65 9.58
N VAL A 1050 -10.32 -21.26 8.39
CA VAL A 1050 -10.13 -22.72 8.24
C VAL A 1050 -8.85 -23.19 8.92
N ALA A 1051 -7.72 -22.52 8.65
CA ALA A 1051 -6.43 -22.90 9.21
C ALA A 1051 -6.37 -22.67 10.73
N LEU A 1052 -6.89 -21.54 11.22
CA LEU A 1052 -6.97 -21.19 12.62
C LEU A 1052 -7.88 -22.14 13.40
N LEU A 1053 -8.95 -22.64 12.81
CA LEU A 1053 -9.77 -23.66 13.46
C LEU A 1053 -9.02 -24.99 13.50
N HIS A 1054 -8.49 -25.45 12.37
CA HIS A 1054 -8.21 -26.89 12.19
C HIS A 1054 -6.75 -27.31 12.25
N PHE A 1055 -5.79 -26.42 11.97
CA PHE A 1055 -4.41 -26.85 11.75
C PHE A 1055 -3.49 -26.64 12.95
N SER A 1056 -2.44 -27.47 13.02
CA SER A 1056 -1.30 -27.34 13.92
C SER A 1056 -0.54 -26.03 13.68
N HIS A 1057 0.27 -25.59 14.66
CA HIS A 1057 1.05 -24.36 14.57
C HIS A 1057 1.95 -24.32 13.32
N ASP A 1058 2.64 -25.43 13.02
CA ASP A 1058 3.55 -25.53 11.87
C ASP A 1058 2.81 -25.42 10.53
N ARG A 1059 1.62 -26.02 10.45
CA ARG A 1059 0.80 -26.01 9.24
C ARG A 1059 0.07 -24.68 9.07
N LEU A 1060 -0.40 -24.07 10.16
CA LEU A 1060 -0.93 -22.71 10.20
C LEU A 1060 0.12 -21.69 9.73
N ALA A 1061 1.37 -21.79 10.21
CA ALA A 1061 2.46 -20.89 9.79
C ALA A 1061 2.73 -20.98 8.29
N GLN A 1062 2.61 -22.17 7.69
CA GLN A 1062 2.74 -22.36 6.25
C GLN A 1062 1.57 -21.74 5.47
N VAL A 1063 0.33 -21.88 5.95
CA VAL A 1063 -0.83 -21.22 5.35
C VAL A 1063 -0.69 -19.70 5.43
N ILE A 1064 -0.35 -19.17 6.61
CA ILE A 1064 -0.06 -17.74 6.82
C ILE A 1064 1.04 -17.27 5.86
N SER A 1065 2.13 -18.03 5.74
CA SER A 1065 3.21 -17.68 4.81
C SER A 1065 2.80 -17.74 3.33
N ALA A 1066 1.79 -18.52 2.98
CA ALA A 1066 1.27 -18.61 1.63
C ALA A 1066 0.28 -17.49 1.30
N LEU A 1067 -0.47 -17.03 2.31
CA LEU A 1067 -1.47 -15.96 2.17
C LEU A 1067 -0.91 -14.56 2.42
N LYS A 1068 0.22 -14.40 3.14
CA LYS A 1068 0.81 -13.08 3.47
C LYS A 1068 1.26 -12.23 2.29
N THR A 1069 1.32 -12.79 1.08
CA THR A 1069 1.62 -12.03 -0.15
C THR A 1069 0.40 -11.28 -0.68
N ASP A 1070 -0.78 -11.54 -0.11
CA ASP A 1070 -2.02 -10.81 -0.40
C ASP A 1070 -1.97 -9.42 0.22
N ALA A 1071 -2.26 -8.39 -0.58
CA ALA A 1071 -2.26 -6.99 -0.17
C ALA A 1071 -3.24 -6.68 0.98
N LYS A 1072 -4.31 -7.49 1.13
CA LYS A 1072 -5.32 -7.36 2.21
C LYS A 1072 -5.14 -8.38 3.33
N PHE A 1073 -3.99 -9.06 3.40
CA PHE A 1073 -3.73 -10.08 4.42
C PHE A 1073 -3.88 -9.54 5.86
N GLY A 1074 -3.42 -8.32 6.12
CA GLY A 1074 -3.52 -7.69 7.45
C GLY A 1074 -4.97 -7.51 7.90
N ASP A 1075 -5.84 -7.00 7.01
CA ASP A 1075 -7.27 -6.83 7.29
C ASP A 1075 -7.97 -8.19 7.49
N ALA A 1076 -7.64 -9.17 6.65
CA ALA A 1076 -8.18 -10.53 6.74
C ALA A 1076 -7.78 -11.22 8.06
N LEU A 1077 -6.53 -11.02 8.50
CA LEU A 1077 -6.02 -11.56 9.75
C LEU A 1077 -6.66 -10.87 10.97
N ALA A 1078 -6.82 -9.54 10.94
CA ALA A 1078 -7.50 -8.81 12.01
C ALA A 1078 -8.96 -9.24 12.16
N LEU A 1079 -9.69 -9.35 11.05
CA LEU A 1079 -11.07 -9.87 11.06
C LEU A 1079 -11.15 -11.29 11.63
N ALA A 1080 -10.18 -12.15 11.31
CA ALA A 1080 -10.17 -13.52 11.80
C ALA A 1080 -9.81 -13.56 13.29
N ALA A 1081 -8.86 -12.75 13.73
CA ALA A 1081 -8.42 -12.67 15.12
C ALA A 1081 -9.49 -12.10 16.06
N ASP A 1082 -10.25 -11.10 15.62
CA ASP A 1082 -11.35 -10.46 16.38
C ASP A 1082 -12.67 -11.25 16.36
N SER A 1083 -12.68 -12.41 15.70
CA SER A 1083 -13.84 -13.29 15.62
C SER A 1083 -13.89 -14.33 16.76
N ASP A 1084 -14.97 -15.12 16.82
CA ASP A 1084 -15.14 -16.23 17.75
C ASP A 1084 -14.23 -17.47 17.47
N VAL A 1085 -13.28 -17.35 16.54
CA VAL A 1085 -12.42 -18.46 16.06
C VAL A 1085 -11.67 -19.18 17.18
N TRP A 1086 -11.23 -18.45 18.21
CA TRP A 1086 -10.44 -19.02 19.30
C TRP A 1086 -11.28 -19.90 20.22
N GLN A 1087 -12.49 -19.45 20.54
CA GLN A 1087 -13.46 -20.25 21.30
C GLN A 1087 -13.83 -21.49 20.52
N GLN A 1088 -14.17 -21.34 19.24
CA GLN A 1088 -14.56 -22.45 18.38
C GLN A 1088 -13.41 -23.45 18.17
N ARG A 1089 -12.15 -23.00 18.04
CA ARG A 1089 -10.96 -23.88 18.00
C ARG A 1089 -10.85 -24.72 19.27
N ALA A 1090 -11.04 -24.13 20.45
CA ALA A 1090 -10.99 -24.85 21.72
C ALA A 1090 -12.10 -25.91 21.83
N ASP A 1091 -13.33 -25.54 21.47
CA ASP A 1091 -14.48 -26.45 21.48
C ASP A 1091 -14.29 -27.63 20.51
N LEU A 1092 -13.76 -27.36 19.32
CA LEU A 1092 -13.45 -28.40 18.34
C LEU A 1092 -12.30 -29.29 18.81
N ALA A 1093 -11.22 -28.71 19.34
CA ALA A 1093 -10.08 -29.47 19.85
C ALA A 1093 -10.50 -30.48 20.94
N ALA A 1094 -11.48 -30.14 21.79
CA ALA A 1094 -12.03 -31.05 22.80
C ALA A 1094 -12.83 -32.23 22.22
N ARG A 1095 -13.36 -32.08 21.00
CA ARG A 1095 -14.22 -33.07 20.32
C ARG A 1095 -13.50 -33.86 19.23
N ARG A 1096 -12.33 -33.40 18.79
CA ARG A 1096 -11.54 -34.06 17.74
C ARG A 1096 -11.11 -35.45 18.17
N VAL A 1097 -11.20 -36.39 17.23
CA VAL A 1097 -10.67 -37.75 17.36
C VAL A 1097 -9.56 -38.03 16.36
N ARG A 1098 -9.31 -37.10 15.43
CA ARG A 1098 -8.20 -37.10 14.47
C ARG A 1098 -7.55 -35.71 14.46
N ASP A 1099 -6.25 -35.66 14.18
CA ASP A 1099 -5.50 -34.42 14.01
C ASP A 1099 -5.33 -34.05 12.53
N ASP A 1100 -4.76 -32.88 12.26
CA ASP A 1100 -4.54 -32.41 10.90
C ASP A 1100 -3.47 -33.24 10.17
N ASP A 1101 -2.49 -33.79 10.88
CA ASP A 1101 -1.49 -34.69 10.28
C ASP A 1101 -2.15 -35.93 9.69
N TRP A 1102 -3.07 -36.56 10.42
CA TRP A 1102 -3.85 -37.68 9.90
C TRP A 1102 -4.57 -37.34 8.59
N LEU A 1103 -5.18 -36.15 8.49
CA LEU A 1103 -5.91 -35.72 7.29
C LEU A 1103 -4.97 -35.66 6.08
N PHE A 1104 -3.83 -34.98 6.22
CA PHE A 1104 -2.88 -34.79 5.12
C PHE A 1104 -2.08 -36.04 4.78
N GLU A 1105 -1.83 -36.94 5.74
CA GLU A 1105 -1.21 -38.23 5.49
C GLU A 1105 -2.17 -39.19 4.76
N THR A 1106 -3.44 -39.20 5.16
CA THR A 1106 -4.48 -40.06 4.56
C THR A 1106 -4.72 -39.71 3.10
N PHE A 1107 -4.76 -38.41 2.76
CA PHE A 1107 -5.08 -37.92 1.42
C PHE A 1107 -3.88 -37.38 0.64
N LYS A 1108 -2.67 -37.82 0.99
CA LYS A 1108 -1.44 -37.44 0.27
C LYS A 1108 -1.51 -37.89 -1.19
N GLU A 1109 -1.12 -37.02 -2.13
CA GLU A 1109 -1.08 -37.33 -3.57
C GLU A 1109 -0.35 -38.66 -3.83
N GLY A 1110 -1.09 -39.66 -4.32
CA GLY A 1110 -0.57 -41.01 -4.62
C GLY A 1110 -1.14 -42.16 -3.76
N ASN A 1111 -1.94 -41.87 -2.72
CA ASN A 1111 -2.69 -42.87 -1.94
C ASN A 1111 -4.12 -43.10 -2.43
#